data_AF-A0A7C7CD24-F1
#
_entry.id   AF-A0A7C7CD24-F1
#
_cell.length_a   1.000
_cell.length_b   1.000
_cell.length_c   1.000
_cell.angle_alpha   90.00
_cell.angle_beta   90.00
_cell.angle_gamma   90.00
#
_symmetry.space_group_name_H-M   'P 1'
#
loop_
_entity.id
_entity.type
_entity.pdbx_description
1 polymer ?
#
loop_
_entity_poly.entity_id
_entity_poly.type
_entity_poly.pdbx_seq_one_letter_code
_entity_poly.pdbx_strand_id
1 'polypeptide(L)'
;MSILRENTQNPECFGRYSHSIQPKPIVIPRKKKELILESVLDILTEKKERILREITEDEMEHIAAALDDMSPESLAFNKAFDGKTRIVLDFPTMDTESDLGGFVDQYQKQGYKVDWEKGVISGEQELRQGDGTKALVAVMLGGEPAKHKKRKIQIKIGKFWAKIADLASKKKVLTDKVLDFAKNNRDKLPMKFGERVPTTASQITGTMAEHVFSDEELERYHQLSNQLAMYLPNPGRMPVFHPAGDKDLTGYAKKMQKYWQENAGYIKKEIDSLETDQYSIIITRHPIDVLRMSDFDSISSCHSPPSRSHSEGEYYKCAVAEAHGHGAIAYVVETADLLATTDSGDLKEAEGKIQDGELFADDARIGNHPHHENLEPVSRLRIRQVRYYSRDESERTVDGVEVAIPETRVYGKGIPGLPDRITDWAKENQEEQLANMPRTPDGYLDLSSFTRFGGDYEDNNINVLIKDFTGEDTSGETKNDTMTQDDLDVNLVGSLIDQWTARAEEIADNWNTLMKDVQMDPEVEDDGADHAYIRPRALLRLKFKKEDFIKYPSYDFDWGSVVSEINDMGYEYFDSDRVYPVNQPNGLLIQIPIMIEYLDGDPSGGSGYLSDPEDLDDIGAEINKIDDLENDHHIFSSFFERVFRREGLMSGGGFLRWAQEIESGEAVYGEWDVEAEDVYYDEDGG
;
A
#
# COMPACT_ATOMS: atom_id res chain seq x y z
N MET A 1 -12.33 47.09 -18.33
CA MET A 1 -12.84 46.23 -19.41
C MET A 1 -13.72 45.19 -18.73
N SER A 2 -15.01 45.42 -18.45
CA SER A 2 -16.17 45.34 -19.36
C SER A 2 -16.08 44.10 -20.25
N ILE A 3 -17.06 43.20 -20.30
CA ILE A 3 -18.48 43.46 -20.60
C ILE A 3 -19.28 42.24 -20.11
N LEU A 4 -20.36 42.46 -19.35
CA LEU A 4 -21.65 41.77 -19.55
C LEU A 4 -22.75 42.78 -19.18
N ARG A 5 -23.50 43.22 -20.19
CA ARG A 5 -24.76 43.96 -20.09
C ARG A 5 -25.71 43.31 -21.08
N GLU A 6 -26.92 43.00 -20.61
CA GLU A 6 -28.21 43.36 -21.21
C GLU A 6 -29.29 42.92 -20.20
N ASN A 7 -29.86 43.81 -19.37
CA ASN A 7 -31.00 44.70 -19.61
C ASN A 7 -32.26 44.02 -20.18
N THR A 8 -33.35 44.01 -19.40
CA THR A 8 -34.58 44.83 -19.62
C THR A 8 -35.58 44.61 -18.47
N GLN A 9 -35.83 45.65 -17.65
CA GLN A 9 -37.06 46.49 -17.59
C GLN A 9 -38.29 45.82 -16.91
N ASN A 10 -38.57 46.04 -15.60
CA ASN A 10 -39.37 47.11 -14.95
C ASN A 10 -40.92 46.81 -14.92
N PRO A 11 -41.77 47.51 -14.13
CA PRO A 11 -42.10 47.27 -12.72
C PRO A 11 -43.61 47.32 -12.38
N GLU A 12 -44.15 46.40 -11.59
CA GLU A 12 -45.39 46.60 -10.81
C GLU A 12 -45.27 45.65 -9.59
N CYS A 13 -45.38 46.01 -8.32
CA CYS A 13 -46.04 47.12 -7.64
C CYS A 13 -45.28 47.49 -6.35
N PHE A 14 -45.21 48.78 -6.04
CA PHE A 14 -45.00 49.26 -4.67
C PHE A 14 -46.33 49.18 -3.88
N GLY A 15 -46.30 48.70 -2.64
CA GLY A 15 -47.44 48.79 -1.73
C GLY A 15 -47.13 48.41 -0.28
N ARG A 16 -47.10 49.41 0.61
CA ARG A 16 -46.89 49.33 2.07
C ARG A 16 -47.90 48.39 2.77
N TYR A 17 -47.50 47.70 3.83
CA TYR A 17 -47.94 47.92 5.23
C TYR A 17 -47.49 46.79 6.17
N SER A 18 -46.98 47.21 7.32
CA SER A 18 -46.62 46.45 8.53
C SER A 18 -47.67 45.42 8.98
N HIS A 19 -47.27 44.21 9.38
CA HIS A 19 -47.88 43.43 10.48
C HIS A 19 -46.81 42.48 11.07
N SER A 20 -46.54 42.59 12.37
CA SER A 20 -45.73 41.63 13.12
C SER A 20 -46.49 40.31 13.25
N ILE A 21 -46.02 39.26 12.59
CA ILE A 21 -46.51 37.89 12.80
C ILE A 21 -45.40 37.13 13.52
N GLN A 22 -45.58 36.90 14.82
CA GLN A 22 -44.78 35.95 15.60
C GLN A 22 -44.94 34.56 14.94
N PRO A 23 -43.86 33.82 14.66
CA PRO A 23 -44.00 32.48 14.10
C PRO A 23 -44.70 31.57 15.11
N LYS A 24 -45.82 30.97 14.70
CA LYS A 24 -46.48 29.92 15.50
C LYS A 24 -45.49 28.76 15.66
N PRO A 25 -45.36 28.16 16.86
CA PRO A 25 -44.55 26.97 17.04
C PRO A 25 -45.10 25.85 16.14
N ILE A 26 -44.22 25.27 15.32
CA ILE A 26 -44.55 24.12 14.48
C ILE A 26 -44.83 22.95 15.42
N VAL A 27 -46.11 22.62 15.60
CA VAL A 27 -46.54 21.43 16.34
C VAL A 27 -46.41 20.25 15.38
N ILE A 28 -45.28 19.55 15.47
CA ILE A 28 -45.08 18.27 14.76
C ILE A 28 -46.02 17.23 15.42
N PRO A 29 -46.93 16.58 14.66
CA PRO A 29 -47.84 15.57 15.19
C PRO A 29 -47.06 14.45 15.89
N ARG A 30 -47.53 13.97 17.04
CA ARG A 30 -46.86 12.95 17.87
C ARG A 30 -46.41 11.72 17.06
N LYS A 31 -47.25 11.23 16.14
CA LYS A 31 -46.92 10.14 15.20
C LYS A 31 -45.78 10.46 14.23
N LYS A 32 -45.66 11.71 13.78
CA LYS A 32 -44.56 12.15 12.91
C LYS A 32 -43.28 12.35 13.72
N LYS A 33 -43.41 12.67 15.02
CA LYS A 33 -42.28 12.76 15.95
C LYS A 33 -41.76 11.38 16.34
N GLU A 34 -42.63 10.38 16.47
CA GLU A 34 -42.26 8.96 16.63
C GLU A 34 -41.63 8.41 15.35
N LEU A 35 -42.17 8.67 14.16
CA LEU A 35 -41.53 8.26 12.90
C LEU A 35 -40.17 8.94 12.68
N ILE A 36 -40.02 10.22 13.06
CA ILE A 36 -38.74 10.93 13.00
C ILE A 36 -37.81 10.41 14.10
N LEU A 37 -38.32 10.01 15.27
CA LEU A 37 -37.48 9.40 16.30
C LEU A 37 -37.04 7.99 15.89
N GLU A 38 -37.91 7.17 15.29
CA GLU A 38 -37.58 5.85 14.75
C GLU A 38 -36.62 5.97 13.57
N SER A 39 -36.84 6.89 12.63
CA SER A 39 -35.87 7.11 11.53
C SER A 39 -34.55 7.75 12.00
N VAL A 40 -34.57 8.61 13.03
CA VAL A 40 -33.33 9.11 13.65
C VAL A 40 -32.69 8.03 14.52
N LEU A 41 -33.46 7.13 15.14
CA LEU A 41 -32.93 5.97 15.86
C LEU A 41 -32.32 5.02 14.85
N ASP A 42 -32.99 4.70 13.74
CA ASP A 42 -32.49 3.89 12.63
C ASP A 42 -31.28 4.53 11.93
N ILE A 43 -31.16 5.87 11.89
CA ILE A 43 -29.93 6.56 11.42
C ILE A 43 -28.82 6.55 12.49
N LEU A 44 -29.18 6.51 13.78
CA LEU A 44 -28.22 6.40 14.91
C LEU A 44 -27.85 4.94 15.24
N THR A 45 -28.67 3.98 14.81
CA THR A 45 -28.52 2.53 14.93
C THR A 45 -28.35 1.87 13.57
N GLU A 46 -28.20 2.66 12.51
CA GLU A 46 -27.53 2.23 11.29
C GLU A 46 -26.15 1.84 11.80
N LYS A 47 -26.01 0.54 12.09
CA LYS A 47 -24.75 -0.16 11.92
C LYS A 47 -24.32 0.27 10.53
N LYS A 48 -23.45 1.27 10.49
CA LYS A 48 -22.56 1.48 9.35
C LYS A 48 -22.14 0.07 8.97
N GLU A 49 -22.52 -0.40 7.78
CA GLU A 49 -22.11 -1.72 7.32
C GLU A 49 -20.62 -1.84 7.64
N ARG A 50 -20.26 -2.83 8.46
CA ARG A 50 -18.89 -3.00 8.95
C ARG A 50 -18.05 -3.62 7.86
N ILE A 51 -17.98 -2.96 6.71
CA ILE A 51 -17.32 -3.52 5.54
C ILE A 51 -15.81 -3.29 5.73
N LEU A 52 -15.16 -4.21 6.44
CA LEU A 52 -13.85 -4.63 5.98
C LEU A 52 -14.08 -5.12 4.54
N ARG A 53 -13.47 -4.48 3.54
CA ARG A 53 -13.76 -4.79 2.14
C ARG A 53 -12.93 -6.00 1.76
N GLU A 54 -13.61 -7.15 1.78
CA GLU A 54 -13.08 -8.50 1.72
C GLU A 54 -11.99 -8.75 0.66
N ILE A 55 -11.13 -9.70 1.01
CA ILE A 55 -10.56 -10.64 0.05
C ILE A 55 -11.65 -11.64 -0.35
N THR A 56 -11.88 -11.88 -1.64
CA THR A 56 -12.86 -12.86 -2.13
C THR A 56 -12.54 -14.28 -1.63
N GLU A 57 -13.51 -15.18 -1.66
CA GLU A 57 -13.26 -16.60 -1.36
C GLU A 57 -12.18 -17.19 -2.29
N ASP A 58 -12.16 -16.79 -3.57
CA ASP A 58 -11.11 -17.15 -4.51
C ASP A 58 -9.73 -16.64 -4.04
N GLU A 59 -9.64 -15.37 -3.62
CA GLU A 59 -8.42 -14.76 -3.06
C GLU A 59 -7.95 -15.47 -1.76
N MET A 60 -8.88 -15.99 -0.96
CA MET A 60 -8.63 -16.80 0.24
C MET A 60 -8.16 -18.23 -0.08
N GLU A 61 -8.72 -18.88 -1.11
CA GLU A 61 -8.32 -20.21 -1.56
C GLU A 61 -6.85 -20.26 -1.99
N HIS A 62 -6.27 -19.15 -2.46
CA HIS A 62 -4.87 -19.13 -2.91
C HIS A 62 -3.85 -19.18 -1.79
N ILE A 63 -4.17 -18.58 -0.62
CA ILE A 63 -3.35 -18.80 0.57
C ILE A 63 -3.82 -20.03 1.36
N ALA A 64 -4.91 -20.69 0.99
CA ALA A 64 -5.40 -21.90 1.67
C ALA A 64 -4.38 -23.05 1.60
N ALA A 65 -3.70 -23.23 0.45
CA ALA A 65 -2.60 -24.20 0.34
C ALA A 65 -1.43 -23.83 1.28
N ALA A 66 -1.10 -22.54 1.41
CA ALA A 66 -0.09 -22.08 2.36
C ALA A 66 -0.55 -22.29 3.82
N LEU A 67 -1.83 -22.06 4.12
CA LEU A 67 -2.43 -22.27 5.44
C LEU A 67 -2.46 -23.76 5.83
N ASP A 68 -2.78 -24.65 4.90
CA ASP A 68 -2.90 -26.09 5.14
C ASP A 68 -1.55 -26.77 5.44
N ASP A 69 -0.46 -26.24 4.87
CA ASP A 69 0.90 -26.77 5.05
C ASP A 69 1.73 -26.06 6.15
N MET A 70 1.28 -24.91 6.66
CA MET A 70 2.04 -24.11 7.63
C MET A 70 1.61 -24.32 9.09
N SER A 71 2.37 -25.14 9.81
CA SER A 71 2.34 -25.13 11.28
C SER A 71 2.85 -23.78 11.84
N PRO A 72 2.37 -23.29 13.00
CA PRO A 72 2.87 -22.04 13.59
C PRO A 72 4.40 -22.00 13.75
N GLU A 73 5.04 -23.15 13.96
CA GLU A 73 6.48 -23.27 14.08
C GLU A 73 7.24 -23.01 12.78
N SER A 74 6.56 -23.14 11.63
CA SER A 74 7.12 -22.88 10.29
C SER A 74 7.03 -21.41 9.87
N LEU A 75 6.19 -20.61 10.54
CA LEU A 75 6.05 -19.18 10.26
C LEU A 75 7.29 -18.40 10.75
N ALA A 76 7.56 -17.25 10.11
CA ALA A 76 8.63 -16.33 10.53
C ALA A 76 8.59 -16.00 12.03
N PHE A 77 9.77 -15.78 12.61
CA PHE A 77 9.94 -15.26 13.97
C PHE A 77 9.48 -16.20 15.07
N ASN A 78 9.54 -17.52 14.85
CA ASN A 78 9.01 -18.50 15.80
C ASN A 78 9.57 -18.36 17.22
N LYS A 79 10.85 -17.99 17.36
CA LYS A 79 11.46 -17.71 18.67
C LYS A 79 10.82 -16.50 19.38
N ALA A 80 10.52 -15.43 18.64
CA ALA A 80 9.91 -14.22 19.22
C ALA A 80 8.43 -14.41 19.54
N PHE A 81 7.77 -15.36 18.87
CA PHE A 81 6.36 -15.70 19.08
C PHE A 81 6.12 -16.89 20.03
N ASP A 82 7.17 -17.62 20.44
CA ASP A 82 7.06 -18.81 21.30
C ASP A 82 6.04 -19.83 20.75
N GLY A 83 6.07 -20.11 19.44
CA GLY A 83 5.14 -21.03 18.78
C GLY A 83 3.75 -20.46 18.49
N LYS A 84 3.42 -19.24 18.93
CA LYS A 84 2.09 -18.63 18.72
C LYS A 84 1.95 -17.97 17.36
N THR A 85 0.73 -17.74 16.90
CA THR A 85 0.47 -16.94 15.69
C THR A 85 0.29 -15.45 16.05
N ARG A 86 -0.12 -15.16 17.28
CA ARG A 86 -0.47 -13.81 17.75
C ARG A 86 0.06 -13.53 19.16
N ILE A 87 0.50 -12.30 19.39
CA ILE A 87 0.93 -11.76 20.69
C ILE A 87 0.12 -10.50 20.99
N VAL A 88 -0.27 -10.30 22.25
CA VAL A 88 -0.93 -9.08 22.72
C VAL A 88 0.00 -8.30 23.63
N LEU A 89 0.27 -7.05 23.27
CA LEU A 89 1.02 -6.10 24.08
C LEU A 89 0.08 -5.04 24.64
N ASP A 90 0.37 -4.62 25.87
CA ASP A 90 -0.19 -3.40 26.42
C ASP A 90 0.33 -2.17 25.66
N PHE A 91 -0.53 -1.17 25.49
CA PHE A 91 -0.15 0.10 24.89
C PHE A 91 -0.67 1.28 25.72
N PRO A 92 -0.06 1.51 26.91
CA PRO A 92 -0.55 2.51 27.85
C PRO A 92 -0.18 3.94 27.42
N THR A 93 -0.90 4.48 26.43
CA THR A 93 -0.54 5.72 25.73
C THR A 93 -0.45 6.96 26.62
N MET A 94 -1.16 7.02 27.75
CA MET A 94 -1.09 8.15 28.70
C MET A 94 -0.23 7.90 29.93
N ASP A 95 0.46 6.75 30.03
CA ASP A 95 1.43 6.52 31.11
C ASP A 95 2.59 7.52 31.04
N THR A 96 3.12 7.94 32.19
CA THR A 96 4.17 8.98 32.23
C THR A 96 5.51 8.53 31.64
N GLU A 97 5.74 7.22 31.55
CA GLU A 97 6.91 6.64 30.89
C GLU A 97 6.68 6.47 29.37
N SER A 98 5.44 6.57 28.89
CA SER A 98 5.15 6.57 27.46
C SER A 98 5.53 7.91 26.82
N ASP A 99 5.71 7.90 25.50
CA ASP A 99 6.08 9.09 24.73
C ASP A 99 5.02 10.22 24.84
N LEU A 100 3.74 9.86 24.71
CA LEU A 100 2.63 10.82 24.79
C LEU A 100 2.36 11.25 26.23
N GLY A 101 2.24 10.31 27.17
CA GLY A 101 1.98 10.62 28.57
C GLY A 101 3.12 11.41 29.19
N GLY A 102 4.37 11.04 28.91
CA GLY A 102 5.57 11.80 29.32
C GLY A 102 5.61 13.21 28.73
N PHE A 103 5.17 13.41 27.48
CA PHE A 103 5.03 14.73 26.86
C PHE A 103 3.98 15.60 27.56
N VAL A 104 2.82 15.01 27.89
CA VAL A 104 1.71 15.66 28.59
C VAL A 104 2.09 16.03 30.02
N ASP A 105 2.73 15.11 30.73
CA ASP A 105 3.15 15.27 32.11
C ASP A 105 4.16 16.41 32.31
N GLN A 106 4.96 16.76 31.27
CA GLN A 106 5.85 17.92 31.36
C GLN A 106 5.11 19.22 31.70
N TYR A 107 3.93 19.44 31.13
CA TYR A 107 3.18 20.67 31.39
C TYR A 107 2.62 20.68 32.81
N GLN A 108 2.15 19.53 33.30
CA GLN A 108 1.66 19.37 34.67
C GLN A 108 2.80 19.60 35.68
N LYS A 109 3.97 19.00 35.46
CA LYS A 109 5.18 19.19 36.28
C LYS A 109 5.62 20.66 36.35
N GLN A 110 5.45 21.42 35.27
CA GLN A 110 5.74 22.85 35.22
C GLN A 110 4.57 23.76 35.67
N GLY A 111 3.43 23.19 36.08
CA GLY A 111 2.28 23.93 36.58
C GLY A 111 1.50 24.70 35.52
N TYR A 112 1.59 24.27 34.25
CA TYR A 112 0.81 24.86 33.16
C TYR A 112 -0.53 24.16 32.98
N LYS A 113 -1.54 24.94 32.60
CA LYS A 113 -2.77 24.43 32.01
C LYS A 113 -2.64 24.41 30.50
N VAL A 114 -3.10 23.35 29.86
CA VAL A 114 -3.05 23.20 28.41
C VAL A 114 -4.47 23.19 27.85
N ASP A 115 -4.69 24.00 26.83
CA ASP A 115 -5.85 23.90 25.93
C ASP A 115 -5.34 23.13 24.70
N TRP A 116 -5.62 21.82 24.69
CA TRP A 116 -5.09 20.90 23.71
C TRP A 116 -5.62 21.18 22.32
N GLU A 117 -6.94 21.34 22.18
CA GLU A 117 -7.62 21.71 20.92
C GLU A 117 -6.96 22.92 20.24
N LYS A 118 -6.69 23.99 21.00
CA LYS A 118 -6.01 25.20 20.47
C LYS A 118 -4.49 25.05 20.40
N GLY A 119 -3.91 24.06 21.07
CA GLY A 119 -2.47 23.87 21.22
C GLY A 119 -1.80 25.02 21.97
N VAL A 120 -2.46 25.52 23.02
CA VAL A 120 -2.04 26.70 23.80
C VAL A 120 -1.82 26.33 25.25
N ILE A 121 -0.65 26.69 25.78
CA ILE A 121 -0.39 26.59 27.22
C ILE A 121 -0.69 27.92 27.90
N SER A 122 -1.13 27.86 29.15
CA SER A 122 -1.36 29.03 30.00
C SER A 122 -0.94 28.79 31.45
N GLY A 123 -0.41 29.83 32.09
CA GLY A 123 0.00 29.76 33.50
C GLY A 123 0.39 31.12 34.05
N GLU A 124 0.32 31.28 35.36
CA GLU A 124 0.87 32.44 36.07
C GLU A 124 2.25 32.09 36.60
N GLN A 125 3.26 32.85 36.18
CA GLN A 125 4.65 32.63 36.60
C GLN A 125 5.21 33.85 37.31
N GLU A 126 6.02 33.62 38.32
CA GLU A 126 6.69 34.69 39.06
C GLU A 126 8.06 34.97 38.46
N LEU A 127 8.23 36.18 37.94
CA LEU A 127 9.52 36.66 37.46
C LEU A 127 10.25 37.33 38.61
N ARG A 128 11.35 36.72 39.08
CA ARG A 128 12.30 37.37 39.98
C ARG A 128 13.02 38.50 39.22
N GLN A 129 13.01 39.70 39.79
CA GLN A 129 13.87 40.79 39.32
C GLN A 129 15.22 40.73 40.03
N GLY A 130 16.32 40.80 39.25
CA GLY A 130 17.69 40.84 39.76
C GLY A 130 18.37 39.47 39.92
N ASP A 131 19.60 39.49 40.42
CA ASP A 131 20.37 38.30 40.78
C ASP A 131 19.73 37.64 42.01
N GLY A 132 19.23 36.41 41.84
CA GLY A 132 18.57 35.64 42.90
C GLY A 132 19.47 35.37 44.11
N THR A 133 20.79 35.37 43.91
CA THR A 133 21.79 35.19 44.97
C THR A 133 21.91 36.47 45.80
N LYS A 134 22.06 37.64 45.15
CA LYS A 134 22.06 38.95 45.80
C LYS A 134 20.73 39.26 46.49
N ALA A 135 19.60 38.86 45.90
CA ALA A 135 18.29 38.99 46.53
C ALA A 135 18.14 38.12 47.79
N LEU A 136 18.62 36.88 47.77
CA LEU A 136 18.61 35.98 48.92
C LEU A 136 19.53 36.47 50.05
N VAL A 137 20.73 36.95 49.68
CA VAL A 137 21.69 37.57 50.61
C VAL A 137 21.12 38.86 51.22
N ALA A 138 20.47 39.70 50.41
CA ALA A 138 19.81 40.92 50.89
C ALA A 138 18.70 40.59 51.90
N VAL A 139 17.87 39.56 51.64
CA VAL A 139 16.83 39.09 52.57
C VAL A 139 17.44 38.52 53.85
N MET A 140 18.52 37.73 53.77
CA MET A 140 19.24 37.23 54.96
C MET A 140 19.87 38.35 55.80
N LEU A 141 20.21 39.48 55.19
CA LEU A 141 20.72 40.68 55.85
C LEU A 141 19.62 41.66 56.28
N GLY A 142 18.34 41.26 56.23
CA GLY A 142 17.19 42.06 56.69
C GLY A 142 16.63 43.07 55.68
N GLY A 143 17.02 42.97 54.40
CA GLY A 143 16.48 43.77 53.30
C GLY A 143 15.13 43.26 52.78
N GLU A 144 14.40 44.12 52.06
CA GLU A 144 13.12 43.73 51.45
C GLU A 144 13.30 42.63 50.39
N PRO A 145 12.40 41.62 50.35
CA PRO A 145 12.45 40.60 49.31
C PRO A 145 12.27 41.22 47.92
N ALA A 146 13.04 40.72 46.95
CA ALA A 146 12.94 41.17 45.56
C ALA A 146 11.48 41.11 45.08
N LYS A 147 11.02 42.18 44.42
CA LYS A 147 9.64 42.27 43.93
C LYS A 147 9.40 41.20 42.87
N HIS A 148 8.53 40.23 43.18
CA HIS A 148 8.12 39.19 42.23
C HIS A 148 7.05 39.81 41.31
N LYS A 149 7.33 39.88 40.00
CA LYS A 149 6.31 40.31 39.04
C LYS A 149 5.60 39.09 38.49
N LYS A 150 4.33 38.91 38.87
CA LYS A 150 3.47 37.89 38.24
C LYS A 150 3.31 38.22 36.76
N ARG A 151 3.60 37.24 35.91
CA ARG A 151 3.34 37.30 34.46
C ARG A 151 2.41 36.16 34.09
N LYS A 152 1.34 36.50 33.39
CA LYS A 152 0.56 35.52 32.66
C LYS A 152 1.32 35.12 31.41
N ILE A 153 1.59 33.84 31.27
CA ILE A 153 2.10 33.23 30.06
C ILE A 153 0.89 32.63 29.34
N GLN A 154 0.72 32.97 28.07
CA GLN A 154 -0.19 32.31 27.16
C GLN A 154 0.52 32.21 25.80
N ILE A 155 0.84 31.00 25.36
CA ILE A 155 1.67 30.78 24.18
C ILE A 155 1.33 29.44 23.53
N LYS A 156 1.48 29.35 22.21
CA LYS A 156 1.34 28.07 21.48
C LYS A 156 2.43 27.09 21.91
N ILE A 157 2.11 25.80 22.05
CA ILE A 157 3.05 24.75 22.50
C ILE A 157 4.37 24.76 21.70
N GLY A 158 4.30 24.72 20.36
CA GLY A 158 5.52 24.76 19.53
C GLY A 158 6.37 26.03 19.75
N LYS A 159 5.75 27.19 20.01
CA LYS A 159 6.47 28.44 20.31
C LYS A 159 7.06 28.45 21.72
N PHE A 160 6.47 27.73 22.67
CA PHE A 160 7.01 27.57 24.01
C PHE A 160 8.35 26.84 23.96
N TRP A 161 8.38 25.66 23.33
CA TRP A 161 9.61 24.87 23.21
C TRP A 161 10.66 25.54 22.34
N ALA A 162 10.28 26.17 21.23
CA ALA A 162 11.21 26.97 20.41
C ALA A 162 11.88 28.09 21.22
N LYS A 163 11.12 28.74 22.11
CA LYS A 163 11.65 29.80 22.97
C LYS A 163 12.59 29.24 24.05
N ILE A 164 12.28 28.09 24.64
CA ILE A 164 13.18 27.42 25.58
C ILE A 164 14.49 27.03 24.88
N ALA A 165 14.43 26.44 23.68
CA ALA A 165 15.60 26.06 22.91
C ALA A 165 16.49 27.28 22.55
N ASP A 166 15.88 28.39 22.13
CA ASP A 166 16.60 29.64 21.86
C ASP A 166 17.30 30.20 23.11
N LEU A 167 16.60 30.25 24.24
CA LEU A 167 17.17 30.74 25.50
C LEU A 167 18.27 29.81 26.04
N ALA A 168 18.05 28.49 25.96
CA ALA A 168 18.99 27.47 26.40
C ALA A 168 20.28 27.51 25.55
N SER A 169 20.16 27.62 24.22
CA SER A 169 21.33 27.70 23.33
C SER A 169 22.16 28.96 23.58
N LYS A 170 21.52 30.12 23.77
CA LYS A 170 22.20 31.38 24.13
C LYS A 170 22.91 31.29 25.48
N LYS A 171 22.28 30.65 26.47
CA LYS A 171 22.90 30.43 27.78
C LYS A 171 24.07 29.44 27.68
N LYS A 172 23.93 28.41 26.83
CA LYS A 172 24.96 27.39 26.61
C LYS A 172 26.28 28.00 26.13
N VAL A 173 26.24 28.96 25.20
CA VAL A 173 27.44 29.69 24.74
C VAL A 173 28.21 30.32 25.91
N LEU A 174 27.50 30.95 26.86
CA LEU A 174 28.12 31.54 28.05
C LEU A 174 28.63 30.49 29.03
N THR A 175 27.88 29.41 29.26
CA THR A 175 28.35 28.33 30.15
C THR A 175 29.57 27.61 29.58
N ASP A 176 29.61 27.38 28.26
CA ASP A 176 30.74 26.74 27.58
C ASP A 176 31.99 27.60 27.72
N LYS A 177 31.87 28.94 27.64
CA LYS A 177 32.98 29.86 27.92
C LYS A 177 33.57 29.67 29.34
N VAL A 178 32.74 29.44 30.35
CA VAL A 178 33.21 29.17 31.73
C VAL A 178 33.88 27.80 31.82
N LEU A 179 33.31 26.78 31.17
CA LEU A 179 33.89 25.42 31.15
C LEU A 179 35.23 25.39 30.42
N ASP A 180 35.36 26.08 29.30
CA ASP A 180 36.60 26.23 28.55
C ASP A 180 37.65 27.01 29.36
N PHE A 181 37.24 28.06 30.06
CA PHE A 181 38.14 28.76 30.98
C PHE A 181 38.59 27.83 32.11
N ALA A 182 37.68 27.09 32.73
CA ALA A 182 37.99 26.16 33.83
C ALA A 182 38.93 25.03 33.38
N LYS A 183 38.79 24.54 32.14
CA LYS A 183 39.67 23.54 31.53
C LYS A 183 41.08 24.07 31.29
N ASN A 184 41.20 25.31 30.82
CA ASN A 184 42.49 25.90 30.40
C ASN A 184 43.20 26.71 31.50
N ASN A 185 42.47 27.18 32.51
CA ASN A 185 42.95 28.10 33.56
C ASN A 185 42.50 27.65 34.96
N ARG A 186 42.52 26.33 35.22
CA ARG A 186 42.02 25.72 36.47
C ARG A 186 42.47 26.45 37.74
N ASP A 187 43.74 26.79 37.84
CA ASP A 187 44.34 27.39 39.04
C ASP A 187 43.89 28.84 39.29
N LYS A 188 43.27 29.47 38.30
CA LYS A 188 42.76 30.85 38.37
C LYS A 188 41.25 30.91 38.67
N LEU A 189 40.55 29.77 38.60
CA LEU A 189 39.12 29.73 38.87
C LEU A 189 38.86 29.86 40.38
N PRO A 190 37.98 30.76 40.84
CA PRO A 190 37.67 30.88 42.26
C PRO A 190 36.86 29.66 42.74
N MET A 191 37.55 28.68 43.32
CA MET A 191 36.99 27.45 43.87
C MET A 191 37.21 27.39 45.39
N LYS A 192 36.22 26.88 46.13
CA LYS A 192 36.41 26.58 47.56
C LYS A 192 37.25 25.32 47.74
N PHE A 193 37.91 25.20 48.88
CA PHE A 193 38.68 24.01 49.23
C PHE A 193 37.80 22.75 49.17
N GLY A 194 38.16 21.79 48.32
CA GLY A 194 37.40 20.55 48.09
C GLY A 194 36.38 20.59 46.95
N GLU A 195 36.14 21.74 46.31
CA GLU A 195 35.28 21.81 45.12
C GLU A 195 35.95 21.19 43.89
N ARG A 196 35.15 20.49 43.08
CA ARG A 196 35.60 19.93 41.80
C ARG A 196 35.55 21.03 40.73
N VAL A 197 36.49 20.96 39.79
CA VAL A 197 36.46 21.80 38.58
C VAL A 197 35.15 21.55 37.85
N PRO A 198 34.41 22.60 37.44
CA PRO A 198 33.16 22.40 36.73
C PRO A 198 33.45 21.75 35.38
N THR A 199 32.83 20.60 35.15
CA THR A 199 32.80 19.90 33.87
C THR A 199 31.42 19.98 33.20
N THR A 200 30.42 20.52 33.90
CA THR A 200 29.04 20.67 33.43
C THR A 200 28.45 22.01 33.84
N ALA A 201 27.47 22.49 33.06
CA ALA A 201 26.82 23.79 33.31
C ALA A 201 26.18 23.89 34.71
N SER A 202 25.70 22.78 35.29
CA SER A 202 25.11 22.74 36.63
C SER A 202 26.11 22.97 37.78
N GLN A 203 27.42 22.84 37.51
CA GLN A 203 28.48 23.04 38.50
C GLN A 203 29.03 24.48 38.51
N ILE A 204 28.60 25.32 37.56
CA ILE A 204 29.03 26.71 37.48
C ILE A 204 28.35 27.50 38.61
N THR A 205 29.17 28.08 39.49
CA THR A 205 28.70 28.97 40.56
C THR A 205 28.63 30.42 40.07
N GLY A 206 27.85 31.26 40.76
CA GLY A 206 27.81 32.69 40.48
C GLY A 206 29.18 33.36 40.55
N THR A 207 30.03 32.95 41.51
CA THR A 207 31.39 33.48 41.66
C THR A 207 32.32 33.08 40.51
N MET A 208 32.15 31.88 39.95
CA MET A 208 32.89 31.46 38.75
C MET A 208 32.46 32.28 37.53
N ALA A 209 31.15 32.48 37.35
CA ALA A 209 30.61 33.30 36.27
C ALA A 209 31.09 34.76 36.37
N GLU A 210 31.01 35.37 37.55
CA GLU A 210 31.50 36.74 37.84
C GLU A 210 33.00 36.91 37.53
N HIS A 211 33.79 35.84 37.68
CA HIS A 211 35.23 35.89 37.40
C HIS A 211 35.56 35.79 35.91
N VAL A 212 34.77 35.06 35.14
CA VAL A 212 35.06 34.77 33.71
C VAL A 212 34.39 35.77 32.77
N PHE A 213 33.24 36.31 33.14
CA PHE A 213 32.44 37.18 32.29
C PHE A 213 32.80 38.67 32.43
N SER A 214 32.61 39.43 31.35
CA SER A 214 32.47 40.89 31.47
C SER A 214 31.15 41.25 32.16
N ASP A 215 31.00 42.50 32.61
CA ASP A 215 29.76 42.98 33.24
C ASP A 215 28.53 42.77 32.32
N GLU A 216 28.68 43.03 31.03
CA GLU A 216 27.62 42.82 30.02
C GLU A 216 27.27 41.33 29.84
N GLU A 217 28.26 40.46 29.81
CA GLU A 217 28.07 39.01 29.68
C GLU A 217 27.43 38.41 30.94
N LEU A 218 27.83 38.89 32.12
CA LEU A 218 27.26 38.48 33.40
C LEU A 218 25.80 38.92 33.51
N GLU A 219 25.48 40.16 33.15
CA GLU A 219 24.10 40.66 33.09
C GLU A 219 23.27 39.79 32.14
N ARG A 220 23.82 39.49 30.95
CA ARG A 220 23.17 38.60 29.98
C ARG A 220 22.97 37.19 30.51
N TYR A 221 23.94 36.62 31.21
CA TYR A 221 23.85 35.30 31.84
C TYR A 221 22.71 35.22 32.87
N HIS A 222 22.60 36.22 33.74
CA HIS A 222 21.51 36.32 34.71
C HIS A 222 20.17 36.56 34.02
N GLN A 223 20.12 37.42 33.00
CA GLN A 223 18.92 37.67 32.21
C GLN A 223 18.38 36.36 31.59
N LEU A 224 19.24 35.58 30.93
CA LEU A 224 18.87 34.31 30.32
C LEU A 224 18.43 33.28 31.35
N SER A 225 19.12 33.20 32.49
CA SER A 225 18.75 32.30 33.59
C SER A 225 17.38 32.62 34.18
N ASN A 226 17.08 33.91 34.39
CA ASN A 226 15.78 34.35 34.88
C ASN A 226 14.66 34.11 33.85
N GLN A 227 14.93 34.30 32.56
CA GLN A 227 13.97 34.00 31.50
C GLN A 227 13.68 32.50 31.40
N LEU A 228 14.69 31.64 31.49
CA LEU A 228 14.50 30.19 31.52
C LEU A 228 13.71 29.75 32.75
N ALA A 229 14.05 30.24 33.94
CA ALA A 229 13.33 29.93 35.18
C ALA A 229 11.85 30.38 35.15
N MET A 230 11.54 31.43 34.38
CA MET A 230 10.15 31.85 34.17
C MET A 230 9.36 30.83 33.33
N TYR A 231 9.99 30.24 32.29
CA TYR A 231 9.33 29.23 31.45
C TYR A 231 9.32 27.84 32.08
N LEU A 232 10.34 27.53 32.87
CA LEU A 232 10.56 26.25 33.53
C LEU A 232 10.70 26.51 35.05
N PRO A 233 9.58 26.73 35.77
CA PRO A 233 9.62 27.03 37.20
C PRO A 233 10.08 25.85 38.05
N ASN A 234 9.89 24.61 37.58
CA ASN A 234 10.25 23.37 38.27
C ASN A 234 11.26 22.56 37.44
N PRO A 235 12.46 23.10 37.14
CA PRO A 235 13.40 22.44 36.24
C PRO A 235 13.88 21.10 36.81
N GLY A 236 14.01 20.98 38.15
CA GLY A 236 14.39 19.72 38.80
C GLY A 236 13.39 18.56 38.65
N ARG A 237 12.19 18.81 38.11
CA ARG A 237 11.21 17.77 37.78
C ARG A 237 11.29 17.29 36.33
N MET A 238 12.13 17.90 35.50
CA MET A 238 12.26 17.49 34.10
C MET A 238 13.28 16.35 33.96
N PRO A 239 13.05 15.39 33.03
CA PRO A 239 13.97 14.28 32.78
C PRO A 239 15.40 14.74 32.47
N VAL A 240 15.57 15.82 31.71
CA VAL A 240 16.89 16.36 31.30
C VAL A 240 17.75 16.82 32.48
N PHE A 241 17.17 17.09 33.65
CA PHE A 241 17.88 17.49 34.86
C PHE A 241 18.00 16.36 35.90
N HIS A 242 17.53 15.15 35.58
CA HIS A 242 17.77 13.97 36.41
C HIS A 242 19.29 13.67 36.46
N PRO A 243 19.84 13.13 37.57
CA PRO A 243 21.27 12.84 37.68
C PRO A 243 21.82 11.97 36.55
N ALA A 244 20.98 11.08 36.00
CA ALA A 244 21.29 10.19 34.89
C ALA A 244 20.98 10.78 33.49
N GLY A 245 20.39 11.97 33.39
CA GLY A 245 20.03 12.58 32.12
C GLY A 245 21.20 13.31 31.43
N ASP A 246 21.07 13.54 30.12
CA ASP A 246 22.10 14.11 29.25
C ASP A 246 22.44 15.59 29.51
N LYS A 247 21.66 16.27 30.37
CA LYS A 247 21.83 17.69 30.76
C LYS A 247 21.81 18.69 29.60
N ASP A 248 21.42 18.28 28.39
CA ASP A 248 21.24 19.15 27.24
C ASP A 248 19.79 19.65 27.13
N LEU A 249 19.51 20.78 27.78
CA LEU A 249 18.20 21.44 27.67
C LEU A 249 17.90 21.92 26.24
N THR A 250 18.91 22.24 25.43
CA THR A 250 18.70 22.73 24.07
C THR A 250 18.19 21.60 23.18
N GLY A 251 18.88 20.45 23.20
CA GLY A 251 18.46 19.23 22.51
C GLY A 251 17.08 18.76 22.98
N TYR A 252 16.86 18.70 24.30
CA TYR A 252 15.57 18.31 24.86
C TYR A 252 14.42 19.20 24.37
N ALA A 253 14.57 20.53 24.45
CA ALA A 253 13.53 21.46 24.00
C ALA A 253 13.26 21.33 22.48
N LYS A 254 14.29 21.07 21.67
CA LYS A 254 14.11 20.78 20.24
C LYS A 254 13.38 19.46 20.00
N LYS A 255 13.68 18.39 20.76
CA LYS A 255 12.95 17.11 20.71
C LYS A 255 11.47 17.34 20.99
N MET A 256 11.13 18.03 22.08
CA MET A 256 9.74 18.35 22.44
C MET A 256 9.03 19.20 21.39
N GLN A 257 9.75 20.17 20.79
CA GLN A 257 9.21 20.97 19.70
C GLN A 257 8.88 20.11 18.47
N LYS A 258 9.81 19.23 18.06
CA LYS A 258 9.65 18.32 16.92
C LYS A 258 8.50 17.35 17.17
N TYR A 259 8.46 16.73 18.34
CA TYR A 259 7.38 15.85 18.77
C TYR A 259 5.99 16.51 18.64
N TRP A 260 5.85 17.76 19.11
CA TRP A 260 4.59 18.50 18.92
C TRP A 260 4.28 18.75 17.45
N GLN A 261 5.28 19.07 16.62
CA GLN A 261 5.05 19.32 15.19
C GLN A 261 4.53 18.08 14.46
N GLU A 262 5.03 16.90 14.83
CA GLU A 262 4.66 15.61 14.22
C GLU A 262 3.31 15.11 14.74
N ASN A 263 3.01 15.30 16.03
CA ASN A 263 1.87 14.66 16.68
C ASN A 263 0.68 15.59 16.97
N ALA A 264 0.79 16.90 16.70
CA ALA A 264 -0.28 17.87 17.04
C ALA A 264 -1.65 17.53 16.43
N GLY A 265 -1.71 16.89 15.26
CA GLY A 265 -2.97 16.52 14.63
C GLY A 265 -3.77 15.52 15.48
N TYR A 266 -3.10 14.47 15.95
CA TYR A 266 -3.66 13.46 16.83
C TYR A 266 -3.97 14.06 18.22
N ILE A 267 -2.97 14.69 18.84
CA ILE A 267 -3.08 15.20 20.21
C ILE A 267 -4.25 16.17 20.35
N LYS A 268 -4.48 17.07 19.38
CA LYS A 268 -5.58 18.04 19.45
C LYS A 268 -6.97 17.41 19.42
N LYS A 269 -7.11 16.24 18.79
CA LYS A 269 -8.40 15.59 18.55
C LYS A 269 -8.74 14.58 19.64
N GLU A 270 -7.77 13.79 20.07
CA GLU A 270 -8.04 12.58 20.85
C GLU A 270 -7.69 12.71 22.35
N ILE A 271 -6.76 13.60 22.73
CA ILE A 271 -6.14 13.56 24.07
C ILE A 271 -7.11 13.78 25.24
N ASP A 272 -8.16 14.60 25.05
CA ASP A 272 -9.11 14.93 26.12
C ASP A 272 -10.04 13.75 26.45
N SER A 273 -10.16 12.77 25.55
CA SER A 273 -10.95 11.55 25.70
C SER A 273 -10.09 10.29 25.86
N LEU A 274 -8.76 10.43 25.85
CA LEU A 274 -7.85 9.30 25.83
C LEU A 274 -7.64 8.76 27.25
N GLU A 275 -8.03 7.51 27.49
CA GLU A 275 -7.70 6.79 28.72
C GLU A 275 -6.32 6.14 28.61
N THR A 276 -5.66 5.91 29.74
CA THR A 276 -4.29 5.35 29.75
C THR A 276 -4.21 4.01 29.04
N ASP A 277 -5.14 3.11 29.31
CA ASP A 277 -5.21 1.73 28.82
C ASP A 277 -6.19 1.55 27.65
N GLN A 278 -6.54 2.65 26.95
CA GLN A 278 -7.53 2.60 25.87
C GLN A 278 -7.15 1.63 24.74
N TYR A 279 -5.86 1.49 24.45
CA TYR A 279 -5.38 0.69 23.32
C TYR A 279 -4.49 -0.48 23.75
N SER A 280 -4.55 -1.54 22.94
CA SER A 280 -3.65 -2.69 22.98
C SER A 280 -3.11 -2.96 21.58
N ILE A 281 -1.95 -3.60 21.48
CA ILE A 281 -1.34 -3.98 20.19
C ILE A 281 -1.42 -5.50 20.04
N ILE A 282 -1.94 -5.97 18.91
CA ILE A 282 -1.92 -7.37 18.51
C ILE A 282 -0.87 -7.52 17.42
N ILE A 283 0.23 -8.20 17.72
CA ILE A 283 1.23 -8.56 16.72
C ILE A 283 0.88 -9.94 16.18
N THR A 284 0.66 -10.06 14.88
CA THR A 284 0.23 -11.28 14.21
C THR A 284 1.14 -11.64 13.04
N ARG A 285 1.46 -12.92 12.94
CA ARG A 285 2.08 -13.57 11.78
C ARG A 285 1.14 -14.58 11.12
N HIS A 286 -0.13 -14.58 11.51
CA HIS A 286 -1.13 -15.45 10.91
C HIS A 286 -1.34 -15.07 9.44
N PRO A 287 -1.23 -15.99 8.47
CA PRO A 287 -1.28 -15.65 7.04
C PRO A 287 -2.49 -14.83 6.63
N ILE A 288 -3.69 -15.18 7.11
CA ILE A 288 -4.92 -14.42 6.83
C ILE A 288 -4.81 -12.97 7.35
N ASP A 289 -4.33 -12.76 8.58
CA ASP A 289 -4.20 -11.41 9.12
C ASP A 289 -3.14 -10.59 8.39
N VAL A 290 -2.08 -11.24 7.88
CA VAL A 290 -1.05 -10.59 7.06
C VAL A 290 -1.61 -10.24 5.68
N LEU A 291 -2.31 -11.15 5.00
CA LEU A 291 -2.95 -10.90 3.71
C LEU A 291 -3.93 -9.71 3.80
N ARG A 292 -4.68 -9.65 4.90
CA ARG A 292 -5.65 -8.58 5.20
C ARG A 292 -5.02 -7.28 5.71
N MET A 293 -3.69 -7.09 5.59
CA MET A 293 -3.03 -5.85 5.98
C MET A 293 -3.57 -4.59 5.28
N SER A 294 -4.28 -4.73 4.17
CA SER A 294 -4.85 -3.62 3.41
C SER A 294 -6.35 -3.42 3.65
N ASP A 295 -6.97 -4.36 4.36
CA ASP A 295 -8.40 -4.44 4.56
C ASP A 295 -8.82 -3.60 5.79
N PHE A 296 -8.94 -2.30 5.56
CA PHE A 296 -9.34 -1.30 6.57
C PHE A 296 -10.34 -0.32 5.96
N ASP A 297 -11.43 -0.02 6.67
CA ASP A 297 -12.53 0.86 6.21
C ASP A 297 -12.08 2.33 5.94
N SER A 298 -10.86 2.70 6.35
CA SER A 298 -10.31 4.06 6.21
C SER A 298 -8.95 4.15 5.52
N ILE A 299 -8.44 3.04 4.97
CA ILE A 299 -7.10 2.98 4.36
C ILE A 299 -7.24 2.41 2.95
N SER A 300 -7.05 3.28 1.95
CA SER A 300 -6.74 2.82 0.60
C SER A 300 -5.25 2.49 0.56
N SER A 301 -4.92 1.23 0.26
CA SER A 301 -3.55 0.77 0.11
C SER A 301 -3.36 0.20 -1.28
N CYS A 302 -2.18 0.43 -1.89
CA CYS A 302 -1.77 -0.21 -3.13
C CYS A 302 -1.54 -1.73 -2.99
N HIS A 303 -1.63 -2.27 -1.77
CA HIS A 303 -1.62 -3.70 -1.46
C HIS A 303 -3.05 -4.27 -1.28
N SER A 304 -4.07 -3.51 -1.66
CA SER A 304 -5.44 -3.98 -1.59
C SER A 304 -5.68 -5.05 -2.67
N PRO A 305 -6.59 -6.01 -2.42
CA PRO A 305 -6.94 -7.01 -3.41
C PRO A 305 -7.57 -6.38 -4.67
N PRO A 306 -7.38 -6.97 -5.86
CA PRO A 306 -7.99 -6.52 -7.12
C PRO A 306 -9.51 -6.39 -7.06
N SER A 307 -10.17 -7.22 -6.24
CA SER A 307 -11.61 -7.15 -5.99
C SER A 307 -12.09 -5.79 -5.45
N ARG A 308 -11.19 -4.93 -4.95
CA ARG A 308 -11.49 -3.53 -4.61
C ARG A 308 -11.43 -2.63 -5.85
N SER A 309 -12.62 -2.26 -6.34
CA SER A 309 -12.89 -1.40 -7.52
C SER A 309 -12.24 0.00 -7.58
N HIS A 310 -11.34 0.36 -6.66
CA HIS A 310 -10.72 1.69 -6.55
C HIS A 310 -9.22 1.66 -6.14
N SER A 311 -8.57 0.49 -6.18
CA SER A 311 -7.13 0.37 -5.89
C SER A 311 -6.45 -0.39 -7.01
N GLU A 312 -5.39 0.18 -7.59
CA GLU A 312 -4.65 -0.35 -8.73
C GLU A 312 -3.98 -1.72 -8.48
N GLY A 313 -4.17 -2.36 -7.31
CA GLY A 313 -3.73 -3.74 -7.02
C GLY A 313 -2.22 -4.00 -7.14
N GLU A 314 -1.42 -2.99 -7.50
CA GLU A 314 -0.05 -3.14 -8.00
C GLU A 314 0.89 -3.88 -7.04
N TYR A 315 0.59 -3.87 -5.74
CA TYR A 315 1.37 -4.54 -4.69
C TYR A 315 0.56 -5.58 -3.90
N TYR A 316 -0.59 -6.04 -4.41
CA TYR A 316 -1.32 -7.16 -3.80
C TYR A 316 -0.45 -8.42 -3.72
N LYS A 317 0.33 -8.69 -4.78
CA LYS A 317 1.37 -9.73 -4.81
C LYS A 317 2.35 -9.66 -3.64
N CYS A 318 2.67 -8.46 -3.15
CA CYS A 318 3.56 -8.28 -2.02
C CYS A 318 2.90 -8.67 -0.70
N ALA A 319 1.59 -8.38 -0.54
CA ALA A 319 0.83 -8.82 0.63
C ALA A 319 0.66 -10.35 0.63
N VAL A 320 0.40 -10.95 -0.53
CA VAL A 320 0.38 -12.41 -0.70
C VAL A 320 1.73 -13.01 -0.35
N ALA A 321 2.83 -12.51 -0.94
CA ALA A 321 4.18 -13.00 -0.63
C ALA A 321 4.55 -12.87 0.86
N GLU A 322 4.12 -11.81 1.55
CA GLU A 322 4.28 -11.69 3.00
C GLU A 322 3.42 -12.70 3.78
N ALA A 323 2.20 -12.98 3.31
CA ALA A 323 1.29 -13.95 3.92
C ALA A 323 1.80 -15.40 3.83
N HIS A 324 2.66 -15.73 2.86
CA HIS A 324 3.38 -17.02 2.79
C HIS A 324 4.46 -17.20 3.89
N GLY A 325 4.33 -16.51 5.02
CA GLY A 325 5.17 -16.66 6.20
C GLY A 325 6.40 -15.75 6.23
N HIS A 326 6.39 -14.63 5.50
CA HIS A 326 7.55 -13.73 5.35
C HIS A 326 7.43 -12.36 6.04
N GLY A 327 6.58 -12.25 7.06
CA GLY A 327 6.43 -11.00 7.81
C GLY A 327 5.43 -11.12 8.95
N ALA A 328 5.21 -9.99 9.63
CA ALA A 328 4.18 -9.86 10.64
C ALA A 328 3.56 -8.46 10.57
N ILE A 329 2.35 -8.31 11.12
CA ILE A 329 1.65 -7.03 11.24
C ILE A 329 1.35 -6.78 12.71
N ALA A 330 1.54 -5.54 13.15
CA ALA A 330 1.07 -5.07 14.45
C ALA A 330 -0.19 -4.23 14.25
N TYR A 331 -1.33 -4.74 14.71
CA TYR A 331 -2.61 -4.04 14.73
C TYR A 331 -2.81 -3.37 16.08
N VAL A 332 -3.36 -2.15 16.10
CA VAL A 332 -3.85 -1.51 17.33
C VAL A 332 -5.36 -1.65 17.38
N VAL A 333 -5.88 -2.05 18.53
CA VAL A 333 -7.31 -2.21 18.80
C VAL A 333 -7.68 -1.52 20.11
N GLU A 334 -8.97 -1.24 20.32
CA GLU A 334 -9.43 -0.81 21.63
C GLU A 334 -9.35 -1.98 22.63
N THR A 335 -8.72 -1.75 23.79
CA THR A 335 -8.54 -2.76 24.82
C THR A 335 -9.89 -3.30 25.30
N ALA A 336 -10.88 -2.42 25.45
CA ALA A 336 -12.23 -2.80 25.88
C ALA A 336 -12.89 -3.78 24.90
N ASP A 337 -12.75 -3.54 23.59
CA ASP A 337 -13.32 -4.39 22.55
C ASP A 337 -12.62 -5.74 22.47
N LEU A 338 -11.29 -5.78 22.62
CA LEU A 338 -10.52 -7.03 22.68
C LEU A 338 -10.97 -7.90 23.86
N LEU A 339 -11.09 -7.31 25.06
CA LEU A 339 -11.51 -8.05 26.26
C LEU A 339 -12.97 -8.50 26.14
N ALA A 340 -13.86 -7.65 25.64
CA ALA A 340 -15.28 -7.99 25.46
C ALA A 340 -15.47 -9.09 24.43
N THR A 341 -14.78 -9.02 23.29
CA THR A 341 -14.95 -9.96 22.18
C THR A 341 -14.34 -11.34 22.47
N THR A 342 -13.36 -11.40 23.38
CA THR A 342 -12.76 -12.66 23.82
C THR A 342 -13.36 -13.17 25.14
N ASP A 343 -14.33 -12.46 25.73
CA ASP A 343 -14.87 -12.73 27.08
C ASP A 343 -13.75 -12.95 28.11
N SER A 344 -12.77 -12.03 28.14
CA SER A 344 -11.54 -12.17 28.92
C SER A 344 -11.42 -11.14 30.03
N GLY A 345 -10.86 -11.54 31.17
CA GLY A 345 -10.60 -10.65 32.29
C GLY A 345 -9.34 -9.80 32.13
N ASP A 346 -8.40 -10.25 31.31
CA ASP A 346 -7.12 -9.58 31.06
C ASP A 346 -6.55 -9.89 29.66
N LEU A 347 -5.48 -9.17 29.29
CA LEU A 347 -4.83 -9.30 27.98
C LEU A 347 -4.20 -10.68 27.76
N LYS A 348 -3.76 -11.36 28.82
CA LYS A 348 -3.12 -12.67 28.70
C LYS A 348 -4.15 -13.75 28.38
N GLU A 349 -5.31 -13.68 29.01
CA GLU A 349 -6.44 -14.54 28.67
C GLU A 349 -6.94 -14.26 27.25
N ALA A 350 -7.04 -12.99 26.85
CA ALA A 350 -7.41 -12.60 25.50
C ALA A 350 -6.43 -13.15 24.45
N GLU A 351 -5.12 -12.99 24.66
CA GLU A 351 -4.08 -13.55 23.78
C GLU A 351 -4.26 -15.06 23.57
N GLY A 352 -4.57 -15.81 24.64
CA GLY A 352 -4.79 -17.25 24.55
C GLY A 352 -6.00 -17.66 23.73
N LYS A 353 -7.01 -16.79 23.60
CA LYS A 353 -8.27 -17.07 22.89
C LYS A 353 -8.29 -16.62 21.44
N ILE A 354 -7.36 -15.77 21.04
CA ILE A 354 -7.27 -15.27 19.66
C ILE A 354 -6.34 -16.10 18.78
N GLN A 355 -5.75 -17.21 19.24
CA GLN A 355 -4.73 -17.94 18.45
C GLN A 355 -5.27 -18.63 17.20
N ASP A 356 -6.54 -19.05 17.23
CA ASP A 356 -7.20 -19.78 16.14
C ASP A 356 -8.24 -18.89 15.46
N GLY A 357 -8.50 -19.15 14.16
CA GLY A 357 -9.50 -18.43 13.39
C GLY A 357 -9.06 -17.03 12.92
N GLU A 358 -10.01 -16.30 12.35
CA GLU A 358 -9.77 -14.93 11.86
C GLU A 358 -9.85 -13.91 13.00
N LEU A 359 -8.90 -12.96 12.99
CA LEU A 359 -8.83 -11.93 14.03
C LEU A 359 -9.96 -10.90 13.94
N PHE A 360 -10.44 -10.59 12.72
CA PHE A 360 -11.43 -9.55 12.47
C PHE A 360 -12.63 -10.11 11.71
N ALA A 361 -13.83 -9.78 12.17
CA ALA A 361 -15.08 -10.20 11.55
C ALA A 361 -15.56 -9.21 10.48
N ASP A 362 -16.33 -9.70 9.50
CA ASP A 362 -17.07 -8.89 8.53
C ASP A 362 -18.47 -9.50 8.32
N ASP A 363 -19.44 -8.64 8.01
CA ASP A 363 -20.86 -8.97 7.83
C ASP A 363 -21.16 -9.65 6.47
N ALA A 364 -20.21 -9.68 5.52
CA ALA A 364 -20.38 -10.22 4.16
C ALA A 364 -20.16 -11.75 4.03
N ARG A 365 -19.18 -12.33 4.72
CA ARG A 365 -18.97 -13.80 4.78
C ARG A 365 -19.94 -14.50 5.74
N ILE A 366 -20.97 -15.14 5.18
CA ILE A 366 -21.97 -15.91 5.92
C ILE A 366 -21.42 -17.29 6.26
N GLY A 367 -20.88 -17.49 7.47
CA GLY A 367 -20.32 -18.77 7.91
C GLY A 367 -20.19 -18.95 9.43
N ASN A 368 -20.01 -20.20 9.87
CA ASN A 368 -19.84 -20.63 11.28
C ASN A 368 -18.37 -20.61 11.73
N HIS A 369 -17.59 -19.60 11.33
CA HIS A 369 -16.22 -19.48 11.83
C HIS A 369 -16.22 -18.78 13.20
N PRO A 370 -15.32 -19.14 14.12
CA PRO A 370 -15.15 -18.39 15.37
C PRO A 370 -14.61 -17.00 15.02
N HIS A 371 -15.50 -16.04 14.88
CA HIS A 371 -15.17 -14.65 14.59
C HIS A 371 -15.12 -13.82 15.87
N HIS A 372 -14.17 -12.89 15.93
CA HIS A 372 -14.19 -11.83 16.93
C HIS A 372 -15.09 -10.68 16.44
N GLU A 373 -16.41 -10.91 16.49
CA GLU A 373 -17.51 -10.14 15.86
C GLU A 373 -17.54 -8.62 16.10
N ASN A 374 -16.69 -8.07 16.98
CA ASN A 374 -16.65 -6.64 17.31
C ASN A 374 -15.23 -6.07 17.44
N LEU A 375 -14.20 -6.79 17.01
CA LEU A 375 -12.84 -6.27 17.07
C LEU A 375 -12.51 -5.53 15.78
N GLU A 376 -12.17 -4.25 15.88
CA GLU A 376 -11.80 -3.41 14.73
C GLU A 376 -10.40 -2.81 14.92
N PRO A 377 -9.52 -2.88 13.91
CA PRO A 377 -8.21 -2.26 14.00
C PRO A 377 -8.28 -0.76 13.75
N VAL A 378 -7.68 0.04 14.64
CA VAL A 378 -7.64 1.51 14.54
C VAL A 378 -6.35 2.04 13.93
N SER A 379 -5.28 1.24 13.94
CA SER A 379 -3.96 1.56 13.38
C SER A 379 -3.19 0.27 13.09
N ARG A 380 -2.19 0.34 12.22
CA ARG A 380 -1.23 -0.75 12.02
C ARG A 380 0.18 -0.30 11.67
N LEU A 381 1.10 -1.24 11.84
CA LEU A 381 2.51 -1.13 11.44
C LEU A 381 3.00 -2.49 10.95
N ARG A 382 3.78 -2.52 9.88
CA ARG A 382 4.32 -3.75 9.28
C ARG A 382 5.67 -4.10 9.91
N ILE A 383 5.96 -5.40 10.04
CA ILE A 383 7.22 -5.93 10.57
C ILE A 383 7.82 -6.84 9.50
N ARG A 384 9.01 -6.48 9.02
CA ARG A 384 9.72 -7.17 7.94
C ARG A 384 10.51 -8.35 8.46
N GLN A 385 10.57 -9.42 7.66
CA GLN A 385 11.49 -10.52 7.88
C GLN A 385 12.81 -10.24 7.19
N VAL A 386 13.86 -10.14 8.00
CA VAL A 386 15.24 -10.08 7.52
C VAL A 386 15.98 -11.28 8.08
N ARG A 387 16.82 -11.91 7.26
CA ARG A 387 17.73 -12.94 7.74
C ARG A 387 19.16 -12.54 7.48
N TYR A 388 20.05 -12.87 8.41
CA TYR A 388 21.49 -12.75 8.18
C TYR A 388 22.17 -14.11 8.19
N TYR A 389 23.27 -14.21 7.47
CA TYR A 389 24.04 -15.45 7.32
C TYR A 389 25.45 -15.26 7.84
N SER A 390 25.97 -16.27 8.56
CA SER A 390 27.36 -16.24 9.00
C SER A 390 28.30 -16.18 7.79
N ARG A 391 29.42 -15.46 7.97
CA ARG A 391 30.56 -15.48 7.04
C ARG A 391 31.43 -16.71 7.25
N ASP A 392 31.37 -17.33 8.42
CA ASP A 392 32.00 -18.62 8.63
C ASP A 392 31.12 -19.69 7.99
N GLU A 393 31.62 -20.31 6.91
CA GLU A 393 30.92 -21.38 6.21
C GLU A 393 30.59 -22.56 7.13
N SER A 394 31.36 -22.76 8.21
CA SER A 394 31.09 -23.82 9.19
C SER A 394 29.94 -23.52 10.15
N GLU A 395 29.54 -22.25 10.27
CA GLU A 395 28.44 -21.78 11.13
C GLU A 395 27.22 -21.30 10.31
N ARG A 396 27.33 -21.30 8.97
CA ARG A 396 26.25 -20.86 8.09
C ARG A 396 25.14 -21.91 8.07
N THR A 397 23.98 -21.54 8.61
CA THR A 397 22.75 -22.31 8.46
C THR A 397 22.16 -22.06 7.06
N VAL A 398 21.46 -23.07 6.51
CA VAL A 398 20.74 -22.94 5.23
C VAL A 398 19.66 -21.86 5.34
N ASP A 399 18.97 -21.82 6.48
CA ASP A 399 17.84 -20.91 6.69
C ASP A 399 18.26 -19.51 7.12
N GLY A 400 19.50 -19.30 7.57
CA GLY A 400 19.97 -18.05 8.17
C GLY A 400 19.46 -17.85 9.61
N VAL A 401 19.71 -16.66 10.17
CA VAL A 401 19.14 -16.23 11.45
C VAL A 401 18.12 -15.14 11.20
N GLU A 402 16.88 -15.37 11.61
CA GLU A 402 15.77 -14.43 11.41
C GLU A 402 15.77 -13.27 12.40
N VAL A 403 15.41 -12.10 11.90
CA VAL A 403 15.25 -10.86 12.64
C VAL A 403 14.00 -10.14 12.16
N ALA A 404 13.09 -9.86 13.08
CA ALA A 404 11.91 -9.04 12.87
C ALA A 404 12.29 -7.56 12.96
N ILE A 405 12.13 -6.83 11.87
CA ILE A 405 12.47 -5.41 11.75
C ILE A 405 11.18 -4.59 11.54
N PRO A 406 10.71 -3.85 12.55
CA PRO A 406 9.53 -3.00 12.42
C PRO A 406 9.76 -1.85 11.42
N GLU A 407 8.75 -1.57 10.59
CA GLU A 407 8.69 -0.36 9.76
C GLU A 407 8.47 0.90 10.63
N THR A 408 8.74 2.10 10.09
CA THR A 408 8.42 3.35 10.79
C THR A 408 7.08 3.95 10.35
N ARG A 409 6.58 3.51 9.19
CA ARG A 409 5.32 3.99 8.62
C ARG A 409 4.12 3.38 9.35
N VAL A 410 3.25 4.24 9.85
CA VAL A 410 1.99 3.89 10.49
C VAL A 410 0.84 4.15 9.54
N TYR A 411 -0.09 3.21 9.46
CA TYR A 411 -1.33 3.32 8.69
C TYR A 411 -2.53 3.36 9.65
N GLY A 412 -3.54 4.17 9.35
CA GLY A 412 -4.69 4.41 10.24
C GLY A 412 -4.47 5.60 11.17
N LYS A 413 -4.93 5.52 12.43
CA LYS A 413 -4.68 6.57 13.43
C LYS A 413 -3.18 6.63 13.75
N GLY A 414 -2.54 7.78 13.53
CA GLY A 414 -1.14 8.02 13.90
C GLY A 414 -0.95 8.16 15.41
N ILE A 415 -1.15 7.09 16.18
CA ILE A 415 -1.04 7.07 17.64
C ILE A 415 0.44 7.23 18.03
N PRO A 416 0.81 8.30 18.77
CA PRO A 416 2.21 8.54 19.12
C PRO A 416 2.80 7.42 19.97
N GLY A 417 4.04 7.02 19.67
CA GLY A 417 4.78 5.96 20.39
C GLY A 417 4.52 4.53 19.90
N LEU A 418 3.64 4.33 18.90
CA LEU A 418 3.38 3.01 18.34
C LEU A 418 4.64 2.34 17.73
N PRO A 419 5.42 3.00 16.83
CA PRO A 419 6.63 2.38 16.28
C PRO A 419 7.67 2.04 17.33
N ASP A 420 7.82 2.91 18.34
CA ASP A 420 8.78 2.71 19.44
C ASP A 420 8.39 1.50 20.28
N ARG A 421 7.11 1.37 20.67
CA ARG A 421 6.61 0.22 21.45
C ARG A 421 6.86 -1.12 20.75
N ILE A 422 6.66 -1.18 19.43
CA ILE A 422 6.89 -2.39 18.62
C ILE A 422 8.39 -2.65 18.45
N THR A 423 9.18 -1.59 18.27
CA THR A 423 10.65 -1.67 18.20
C THR A 423 11.24 -2.21 19.49
N ASP A 424 10.78 -1.73 20.64
CA ASP A 424 11.23 -2.20 21.95
C ASP A 424 10.88 -3.68 22.14
N TRP A 425 9.65 -4.09 21.84
CA TRP A 425 9.27 -5.51 21.86
C TRP A 425 10.17 -6.36 20.93
N ALA A 426 10.42 -5.90 19.71
CA ALA A 426 11.25 -6.63 18.75
C ALA A 426 12.70 -6.77 19.25
N LYS A 427 13.25 -5.77 19.95
CA LYS A 427 14.60 -5.84 20.54
C LYS A 427 14.65 -6.79 21.72
N GLU A 428 13.70 -6.68 22.65
CA GLU A 428 13.60 -7.50 23.86
C GLU A 428 13.49 -9.00 23.52
N ASN A 429 12.78 -9.34 22.44
CA ASN A 429 12.53 -10.73 22.06
C ASN A 429 13.57 -11.31 21.08
N GLN A 430 14.63 -10.55 20.76
CA GLN A 430 15.63 -10.94 19.77
C GLN A 430 17.07 -10.61 20.18
N GLU A 431 17.35 -10.36 21.47
CA GLU A 431 18.65 -9.92 21.98
C GLU A 431 19.83 -10.82 21.51
N GLU A 432 19.64 -12.14 21.51
CA GLU A 432 20.67 -13.09 21.05
C GLU A 432 20.96 -12.93 19.55
N GLN A 433 19.92 -12.75 18.73
CA GLN A 433 20.05 -12.52 17.29
C GLN A 433 20.76 -11.19 17.01
N LEU A 434 20.42 -10.13 17.76
CA LEU A 434 21.07 -8.81 17.60
C LEU A 434 22.55 -8.85 17.97
N ALA A 435 22.91 -9.54 19.05
CA ALA A 435 24.30 -9.66 19.49
C ALA A 435 25.19 -10.36 18.46
N ASN A 436 24.63 -11.35 17.74
CA ASN A 436 25.34 -12.21 16.81
C ASN A 436 25.32 -11.74 15.34
N MET A 437 24.85 -10.51 15.07
CA MET A 437 24.85 -9.96 13.72
C MET A 437 26.28 -9.81 13.15
N PRO A 438 26.48 -10.11 11.86
CA PRO A 438 27.80 -10.11 11.24
C PRO A 438 28.35 -8.69 11.10
N ARG A 439 29.64 -8.53 11.40
CA ARG A 439 30.37 -7.26 11.30
C ARG A 439 31.54 -7.37 10.34
N THR A 440 31.83 -6.28 9.65
CA THR A 440 33.07 -6.11 8.87
C THR A 440 34.30 -6.08 9.78
N PRO A 441 35.52 -6.28 9.25
CA PRO A 441 36.75 -6.14 10.04
C PRO A 441 36.92 -4.76 10.72
N ASP A 442 36.31 -3.72 10.15
CA ASP A 442 36.35 -2.35 10.68
C ASP A 442 35.28 -2.08 11.75
N GLY A 443 34.44 -3.08 12.08
CA GLY A 443 33.45 -3.02 13.15
C GLY A 443 32.05 -2.57 12.73
N TYR A 444 31.82 -2.23 11.46
CA TYR A 444 30.48 -1.90 10.94
C TYR A 444 29.62 -3.13 10.73
N LEU A 445 28.30 -3.01 10.94
CA LEU A 445 27.34 -4.05 10.58
C LEU A 445 27.41 -4.33 9.07
N ASP A 446 27.58 -5.59 8.69
CA ASP A 446 27.78 -5.99 7.29
C ASP A 446 26.46 -6.37 6.60
N LEU A 447 25.79 -5.39 6.00
CA LEU A 447 24.50 -5.57 5.33
C LEU A 447 24.57 -6.53 4.13
N SER A 448 25.75 -6.74 3.53
CA SER A 448 25.91 -7.71 2.43
C SER A 448 25.63 -9.16 2.83
N SER A 449 25.62 -9.44 4.15
CA SER A 449 25.26 -10.71 4.74
C SER A 449 23.77 -10.83 5.10
N PHE A 450 22.97 -9.79 4.86
CA PHE A 450 21.55 -9.74 5.16
C PHE A 450 20.70 -9.93 3.89
N THR A 451 19.55 -10.57 4.04
CA THR A 451 18.56 -10.78 2.98
C THR A 451 17.17 -10.51 3.56
N ARG A 452 16.39 -9.65 2.90
CA ARG A 452 14.98 -9.41 3.18
C ARG A 452 14.14 -10.42 2.40
N PHE A 453 13.06 -10.89 3.01
CA PHE A 453 12.11 -11.83 2.42
C PHE A 453 10.71 -11.23 2.34
N GLY A 454 9.86 -11.82 1.50
CA GLY A 454 8.47 -11.40 1.29
C GLY A 454 8.33 -10.46 0.10
N GLY A 455 7.36 -9.54 0.17
CA GLY A 455 7.09 -8.60 -0.91
C GLY A 455 8.23 -7.61 -1.18
N ASP A 456 8.46 -7.30 -2.45
CA ASP A 456 9.52 -6.39 -2.89
C ASP A 456 9.27 -4.91 -2.53
N TYR A 457 8.02 -4.52 -2.30
CA TYR A 457 7.67 -3.15 -1.93
C TYR A 457 8.30 -2.71 -0.61
N GLU A 458 8.88 -1.51 -0.57
CA GLU A 458 9.49 -0.88 0.62
C GLU A 458 8.74 0.40 1.00
N ASP A 459 8.15 0.43 2.20
CA ASP A 459 7.62 1.66 2.80
C ASP A 459 8.77 2.58 3.27
N ASN A 460 9.80 1.96 3.83
CA ASN A 460 11.05 2.59 4.19
C ASN A 460 12.22 1.75 3.67
N ASN A 461 13.34 2.42 3.37
CA ASN A 461 14.53 1.73 2.90
C ASN A 461 15.05 0.76 3.98
N ILE A 462 15.20 -0.52 3.63
CA ILE A 462 15.55 -1.56 4.62
C ILE A 462 16.91 -1.32 5.30
N ASN A 463 17.89 -0.75 4.58
CA ASN A 463 19.21 -0.47 5.15
C ASN A 463 19.11 0.63 6.23
N VAL A 464 18.23 1.62 6.02
CA VAL A 464 17.95 2.67 7.01
C VAL A 464 17.21 2.10 8.21
N LEU A 465 16.22 1.22 8.00
CA LEU A 465 15.51 0.56 9.09
C LEU A 465 16.46 -0.26 9.97
N ILE A 466 17.33 -1.09 9.38
CA ILE A 466 18.29 -1.90 10.15
C ILE A 466 19.24 -0.99 10.95
N LYS A 467 19.72 0.10 10.34
CA LYS A 467 20.55 1.09 11.01
C LYS A 467 19.83 1.73 12.21
N ASP A 468 18.63 2.24 12.00
CA ASP A 468 17.88 2.94 13.04
C ASP A 468 17.43 1.99 14.15
N PHE A 469 17.07 0.76 13.79
CA PHE A 469 16.72 -0.31 14.71
C PHE A 469 17.90 -0.69 15.60
N THR A 470 19.09 -0.96 15.03
CA THR A 470 20.28 -1.37 15.80
C THR A 470 21.00 -0.22 16.48
N GLY A 471 20.92 1.00 15.92
CA GLY A 471 21.75 2.13 16.31
C GLY A 471 23.23 1.98 15.93
N GLU A 472 23.59 0.99 15.12
CA GLU A 472 24.96 0.73 14.68
C GLU A 472 25.24 1.35 13.30
N ASP A 473 26.49 1.75 13.05
CA ASP A 473 26.91 2.15 11.72
C ASP A 473 27.02 0.90 10.80
N THR A 474 26.58 1.05 9.56
CA THR A 474 26.42 -0.06 8.60
C THR A 474 27.33 0.07 7.38
N SER A 475 27.59 -1.05 6.71
CA SER A 475 28.34 -1.14 5.44
C SER A 475 27.73 -2.20 4.52
N GLY A 476 27.78 -1.97 3.21
CA GLY A 476 27.15 -2.85 2.20
C GLY A 476 25.66 -2.60 2.02
N GLU A 477 24.99 -3.50 1.30
CA GLU A 477 23.56 -3.43 0.99
C GLU A 477 22.87 -4.77 1.29
N THR A 478 21.68 -4.70 1.87
CA THR A 478 20.81 -5.85 2.12
C THR A 478 20.28 -6.40 0.80
N LYS A 479 20.29 -7.71 0.62
CA LYS A 479 19.72 -8.39 -0.56
C LYS A 479 18.20 -8.49 -0.43
N ASN A 480 17.51 -8.64 -1.55
CA ASN A 480 16.08 -8.94 -1.58
C ASN A 480 15.86 -10.32 -2.17
N ASP A 481 15.13 -11.18 -1.47
CA ASP A 481 14.64 -12.45 -1.97
C ASP A 481 13.17 -12.29 -2.39
N THR A 482 12.93 -12.38 -3.70
CA THR A 482 11.60 -12.24 -4.30
C THR A 482 11.03 -13.58 -4.77
N MET A 483 11.67 -14.73 -4.48
CA MET A 483 11.24 -16.02 -5.05
C MET A 483 9.78 -16.32 -4.72
N THR A 484 9.36 -16.11 -3.47
CA THR A 484 7.97 -16.32 -3.07
C THR A 484 6.99 -15.40 -3.79
N GLN A 485 7.41 -14.20 -4.20
CA GLN A 485 6.60 -13.27 -4.99
C GLN A 485 6.59 -13.65 -6.48
N ASP A 486 7.73 -14.08 -7.01
CA ASP A 486 7.94 -14.41 -8.42
C ASP A 486 7.26 -15.74 -8.80
N ASP A 487 7.09 -16.65 -7.84
CA ASP A 487 6.42 -17.94 -8.01
C ASP A 487 4.88 -17.85 -7.86
N LEU A 488 4.32 -16.65 -7.65
CA LEU A 488 2.85 -16.46 -7.55
C LEU A 488 2.18 -16.52 -8.93
N ASP A 489 0.99 -17.12 -9.00
CA ASP A 489 0.22 -17.26 -10.23
C ASP A 489 -0.25 -15.90 -10.80
N VAL A 490 0.18 -15.60 -12.03
CA VAL A 490 -0.11 -14.34 -12.73
C VAL A 490 -1.60 -14.09 -12.94
N ASN A 491 -2.42 -15.15 -13.03
CA ASN A 491 -3.87 -15.05 -13.18
C ASN A 491 -4.55 -14.37 -11.97
N LEU A 492 -3.85 -14.25 -10.85
CA LEU A 492 -4.43 -13.88 -9.57
C LEU A 492 -3.75 -12.64 -8.94
N VAL A 493 -2.51 -12.38 -9.33
CA VAL A 493 -1.71 -11.24 -8.82
C VAL A 493 -1.12 -10.34 -9.92
N GLY A 494 -1.33 -10.69 -11.20
CA GLY A 494 -0.94 -9.88 -12.35
C GLY A 494 -1.78 -8.61 -12.48
N SER A 495 -1.37 -7.68 -13.34
CA SER A 495 -2.24 -6.55 -13.71
C SER A 495 -3.53 -7.06 -14.37
N LEU A 496 -4.59 -6.25 -14.47
CA LEU A 496 -5.82 -6.64 -15.17
C LEU A 496 -5.52 -7.18 -16.57
N ILE A 497 -4.56 -6.57 -17.27
CA ILE A 497 -4.10 -6.99 -18.60
C ILE A 497 -3.43 -8.36 -18.54
N ASP A 498 -2.55 -8.62 -17.56
CA ASP A 498 -1.88 -9.91 -17.44
C ASP A 498 -2.88 -11.03 -17.11
N GLN A 499 -3.83 -10.76 -16.21
CA GLN A 499 -4.88 -11.71 -15.84
C GLN A 499 -5.79 -12.03 -17.04
N TRP A 500 -6.23 -11.00 -17.77
CA TRP A 500 -7.06 -11.18 -18.96
C TRP A 500 -6.31 -11.84 -20.10
N THR A 501 -5.02 -11.55 -20.26
CA THR A 501 -4.18 -12.20 -21.27
C THR A 501 -4.07 -13.68 -20.99
N ALA A 502 -3.72 -14.05 -19.76
CA ALA A 502 -3.56 -15.45 -19.38
C ALA A 502 -4.89 -16.21 -19.47
N ARG A 503 -6.02 -15.61 -19.07
CA ARG A 503 -7.35 -16.21 -19.24
C ARG A 503 -7.75 -16.37 -20.71
N ALA A 504 -7.51 -15.35 -21.54
CA ALA A 504 -7.81 -15.40 -22.97
C ALA A 504 -6.96 -16.46 -23.70
N GLU A 505 -5.67 -16.59 -23.34
CA GLU A 505 -4.78 -17.62 -23.87
C GLU A 505 -5.24 -19.03 -23.46
N GLU A 506 -5.66 -19.23 -22.21
CA GLU A 506 -6.20 -20.52 -21.74
C GLU A 506 -7.44 -20.95 -22.55
N ILE A 507 -8.40 -20.05 -22.73
CA ILE A 507 -9.61 -20.31 -23.53
C ILE A 507 -9.21 -20.63 -24.98
N ALA A 508 -8.31 -19.83 -25.57
CA ALA A 508 -7.82 -20.07 -26.92
C ALA A 508 -7.14 -21.42 -27.07
N ASP A 509 -6.28 -21.81 -26.14
CA ASP A 509 -5.57 -23.08 -26.16
C ASP A 509 -6.53 -24.27 -26.07
N ASN A 510 -7.53 -24.19 -25.19
CA ASN A 510 -8.57 -25.21 -25.08
C ASN A 510 -9.28 -25.44 -26.43
N TRP A 511 -9.70 -24.36 -27.08
CA TRP A 511 -10.34 -24.43 -28.40
C TRP A 511 -9.38 -24.88 -29.51
N ASN A 512 -8.14 -24.41 -29.49
CA ASN A 512 -7.10 -24.80 -30.43
C ASN A 512 -6.72 -26.28 -30.33
N THR A 513 -7.00 -26.96 -29.20
CA THR A 513 -6.84 -28.42 -29.10
C THR A 513 -7.91 -29.19 -29.87
N LEU A 514 -9.07 -28.57 -30.12
CA LEU A 514 -10.22 -29.18 -30.81
C LEU A 514 -10.16 -28.94 -32.33
N MET A 515 -9.68 -27.76 -32.75
CA MET A 515 -9.63 -27.34 -34.16
C MET A 515 -8.40 -27.88 -34.88
N LYS A 516 -8.56 -28.19 -36.18
CA LYS A 516 -7.50 -28.81 -36.99
C LYS A 516 -6.81 -27.83 -37.93
N ASP A 517 -7.60 -27.08 -38.68
CA ASP A 517 -7.15 -26.16 -39.73
C ASP A 517 -7.41 -24.71 -39.34
N VAL A 518 -8.14 -24.41 -38.27
CA VAL A 518 -8.31 -23.07 -37.70
C VAL A 518 -7.53 -22.89 -36.39
N GLN A 519 -7.07 -21.67 -36.12
CA GLN A 519 -6.41 -21.29 -34.87
C GLN A 519 -6.93 -19.95 -34.35
N MET A 520 -7.27 -19.89 -33.07
CA MET A 520 -7.57 -18.67 -32.32
C MET A 520 -6.30 -18.10 -31.65
N ASP A 521 -6.16 -16.77 -31.65
CA ASP A 521 -4.99 -16.04 -31.12
C ASP A 521 -5.42 -14.64 -30.60
N PRO A 522 -6.18 -14.56 -29.50
CA PRO A 522 -6.71 -13.31 -28.98
C PRO A 522 -5.60 -12.37 -28.48
N GLU A 523 -5.79 -11.06 -28.61
CA GLU A 523 -4.86 -10.05 -28.09
C GLU A 523 -5.57 -9.15 -27.09
N VAL A 524 -4.97 -8.94 -25.91
CA VAL A 524 -5.49 -8.03 -24.88
C VAL A 524 -4.72 -6.71 -24.95
N GLU A 525 -5.43 -5.60 -25.06
CA GLU A 525 -4.86 -4.25 -25.16
C GLU A 525 -5.42 -3.32 -24.07
N ASP A 526 -4.58 -2.37 -23.61
CA ASP A 526 -4.92 -1.30 -22.66
C ASP A 526 -5.68 -0.18 -23.37
N ASP A 527 -6.82 0.26 -22.82
CA ASP A 527 -7.61 1.37 -23.37
C ASP A 527 -7.13 2.76 -22.90
N GLY A 528 -6.17 2.80 -21.98
CA GLY A 528 -5.57 4.02 -21.42
C GLY A 528 -6.46 4.76 -20.41
N ALA A 529 -7.54 4.13 -19.94
CA ALA A 529 -8.51 4.66 -18.98
C ALA A 529 -8.87 3.62 -17.89
N ASP A 530 -7.91 2.79 -17.48
CA ASP A 530 -8.05 1.73 -16.48
C ASP A 530 -9.00 0.59 -16.90
N HIS A 531 -9.21 0.39 -18.20
CA HIS A 531 -9.91 -0.76 -18.74
C HIS A 531 -9.06 -1.50 -19.79
N ALA A 532 -9.29 -2.80 -19.91
CA ALA A 532 -8.72 -3.61 -20.98
C ALA A 532 -9.82 -3.95 -21.99
N TYR A 533 -9.44 -4.20 -23.24
CA TYR A 533 -10.31 -4.83 -24.21
C TYR A 533 -9.58 -5.98 -24.90
N ILE A 534 -10.36 -6.94 -25.35
CA ILE A 534 -9.84 -8.13 -26.03
C ILE A 534 -10.17 -7.98 -27.52
N ARG A 535 -9.15 -8.10 -28.36
CA ARG A 535 -9.31 -8.25 -29.80
C ARG A 535 -9.31 -9.75 -30.12
N PRO A 536 -10.47 -10.38 -30.37
CA PRO A 536 -10.51 -11.75 -30.85
C PRO A 536 -9.85 -11.81 -32.24
N ARG A 537 -9.00 -12.81 -32.45
CA ARG A 537 -8.44 -13.11 -33.77
C ARG A 537 -8.48 -14.60 -34.02
N ALA A 538 -8.78 -14.97 -35.26
CA ALA A 538 -8.72 -16.34 -35.73
C ALA A 538 -8.16 -16.40 -37.15
N LEU A 539 -7.46 -17.50 -37.45
CA LEU A 539 -6.79 -17.74 -38.73
C LEU A 539 -7.13 -19.14 -39.23
N LEU A 540 -7.64 -19.24 -40.46
CA LEU A 540 -7.62 -20.49 -41.22
C LEU A 540 -6.18 -20.74 -41.71
N ARG A 541 -5.67 -21.96 -41.51
CA ARG A 541 -4.27 -22.37 -41.68
C ARG A 541 -4.15 -23.62 -42.57
N LEU A 542 -4.21 -23.42 -43.88
CA LEU A 542 -4.14 -24.52 -44.85
C LEU A 542 -2.69 -24.90 -45.17
N LYS A 543 -2.32 -26.16 -44.93
CA LYS A 543 -0.98 -26.70 -45.17
C LYS A 543 -0.96 -27.60 -46.39
N PHE A 544 -0.12 -27.27 -47.37
CA PHE A 544 0.09 -28.06 -48.59
C PHE A 544 1.52 -28.59 -48.65
N LYS A 545 1.70 -29.84 -49.07
CA LYS A 545 3.03 -30.45 -49.14
C LYS A 545 3.75 -29.99 -50.40
N LYS A 546 5.06 -29.86 -50.29
CA LYS A 546 5.93 -29.46 -51.39
C LYS A 546 5.81 -30.37 -52.61
N GLU A 547 5.62 -31.67 -52.36
CA GLU A 547 5.57 -32.70 -53.40
C GLU A 547 4.29 -32.63 -54.25
N ASP A 548 3.23 -31.98 -53.75
CA ASP A 548 1.96 -31.85 -54.47
C ASP A 548 2.06 -30.82 -55.60
N PHE A 549 3.00 -29.87 -55.49
CA PHE A 549 3.22 -28.82 -56.48
C PHE A 549 4.19 -29.25 -57.59
N ILE A 550 3.76 -29.08 -58.84
CA ILE A 550 4.64 -29.09 -60.01
C ILE A 550 5.42 -27.77 -60.08
N LYS A 551 4.77 -26.68 -59.67
CA LYS A 551 5.34 -25.33 -59.60
C LYS A 551 4.71 -24.59 -58.42
N TYR A 552 5.54 -23.92 -57.61
CA TYR A 552 5.04 -23.07 -56.54
C TYR A 552 4.36 -21.81 -57.10
N PRO A 553 3.36 -21.26 -56.37
CA PRO A 553 2.78 -19.96 -56.70
C PRO A 553 3.87 -18.89 -56.86
N SER A 554 3.72 -18.00 -57.85
CA SER A 554 4.59 -16.84 -58.01
C SER A 554 4.28 -15.77 -56.95
N TYR A 555 5.18 -14.80 -56.81
CA TYR A 555 4.95 -13.64 -55.95
C TYR A 555 3.66 -12.88 -56.33
N ASP A 556 3.39 -12.74 -57.63
CA ASP A 556 2.20 -12.04 -58.16
C ASP A 556 0.94 -12.94 -58.24
N PHE A 557 0.91 -14.07 -57.53
CA PHE A 557 -0.29 -14.91 -57.50
C PHE A 557 -1.41 -14.16 -56.76
N ASP A 558 -2.59 -14.09 -57.39
CA ASP A 558 -3.72 -13.34 -56.86
C ASP A 558 -4.48 -14.14 -55.79
N TRP A 559 -3.93 -14.14 -54.59
CA TRP A 559 -4.49 -14.84 -53.44
C TRP A 559 -5.87 -14.29 -53.03
N GLY A 560 -6.08 -12.98 -53.19
CA GLY A 560 -7.34 -12.35 -52.80
C GLY A 560 -8.49 -12.83 -53.65
N SER A 561 -8.31 -12.93 -54.96
CA SER A 561 -9.33 -13.48 -55.86
C SER A 561 -9.72 -14.93 -55.51
N VAL A 562 -8.76 -15.76 -55.05
CA VAL A 562 -9.06 -17.13 -54.62
C VAL A 562 -9.95 -17.16 -53.39
N VAL A 563 -9.72 -16.26 -52.43
CA VAL A 563 -10.54 -16.17 -51.22
C VAL A 563 -11.90 -15.52 -51.53
N SER A 564 -11.96 -14.56 -52.46
CA SER A 564 -13.23 -14.02 -52.96
C SER A 564 -14.11 -15.09 -53.59
N GLU A 565 -13.55 -16.03 -54.36
CA GLU A 565 -14.31 -17.18 -54.89
C GLU A 565 -14.92 -18.04 -53.76
N ILE A 566 -14.23 -18.22 -52.63
CA ILE A 566 -14.76 -18.94 -51.45
C ILE A 566 -15.91 -18.15 -50.82
N ASN A 567 -15.73 -16.84 -50.65
CA ASN A 567 -16.77 -15.98 -50.08
C ASN A 567 -18.02 -15.95 -50.96
N ASP A 568 -17.86 -15.86 -52.29
CA ASP A 568 -18.96 -15.89 -53.28
C ASP A 568 -19.75 -17.21 -53.28
N MET A 569 -19.16 -18.29 -52.75
CA MET A 569 -19.84 -19.59 -52.53
C MET A 569 -20.70 -19.61 -51.26
N GLY A 570 -20.79 -18.51 -50.51
CA GLY A 570 -21.61 -18.37 -49.30
C GLY A 570 -20.83 -18.44 -47.99
N TYR A 571 -19.49 -18.45 -48.03
CA TYR A 571 -18.61 -18.51 -46.86
C TYR A 571 -18.02 -17.13 -46.53
N GLU A 572 -18.86 -16.11 -46.36
CA GLU A 572 -18.50 -14.67 -46.31
C GLU A 572 -17.73 -14.20 -45.05
N TYR A 573 -16.96 -15.07 -44.42
CA TYR A 573 -16.24 -14.80 -43.17
C TYR A 573 -14.71 -14.74 -43.33
N PHE A 574 -14.16 -14.87 -44.53
CA PHE A 574 -12.71 -14.75 -44.77
C PHE A 574 -12.29 -13.38 -45.34
N ASP A 575 -11.22 -12.81 -44.79
CA ASP A 575 -10.65 -11.55 -45.28
C ASP A 575 -9.84 -11.78 -46.58
N SER A 576 -10.43 -11.47 -47.73
CA SER A 576 -9.80 -11.61 -49.05
C SER A 576 -8.65 -10.62 -49.28
N ASP A 577 -8.62 -9.50 -48.56
CA ASP A 577 -7.57 -8.49 -48.71
C ASP A 577 -6.30 -8.86 -47.91
N ARG A 578 -6.39 -9.83 -46.99
CA ARG A 578 -5.31 -10.20 -46.06
C ARG A 578 -4.96 -11.68 -46.11
N VAL A 579 -4.51 -12.16 -47.26
CA VAL A 579 -4.02 -13.54 -47.40
C VAL A 579 -2.50 -13.61 -47.21
N TYR A 580 -2.03 -14.44 -46.28
CA TYR A 580 -0.62 -14.58 -45.94
C TYR A 580 -0.06 -15.96 -46.33
N PRO A 581 0.52 -16.10 -47.55
CA PRO A 581 1.24 -17.30 -47.93
C PRO A 581 2.64 -17.33 -47.30
N VAL A 582 2.93 -18.39 -46.55
CA VAL A 582 4.21 -18.61 -45.87
C VAL A 582 4.89 -19.84 -46.45
N ASN A 583 6.00 -19.62 -47.16
CA ASN A 583 6.85 -20.72 -47.64
C ASN A 583 7.49 -21.44 -46.45
N GLN A 584 7.27 -22.75 -46.35
CA GLN A 584 7.88 -23.60 -45.33
C GLN A 584 8.89 -24.56 -45.96
N PRO A 585 9.86 -25.11 -45.19
CA PRO A 585 10.85 -26.05 -45.72
C PRO A 585 10.24 -27.25 -46.48
N ASN A 586 9.07 -27.70 -46.03
CA ASN A 586 8.39 -28.91 -46.53
C ASN A 586 7.07 -28.60 -47.26
N GLY A 587 6.76 -27.34 -47.57
CA GLY A 587 5.45 -27.02 -48.12
C GLY A 587 5.11 -25.54 -48.18
N LEU A 588 3.81 -25.26 -48.28
CA LEU A 588 3.22 -23.94 -48.26
C LEU A 588 2.16 -23.92 -47.17
N LEU A 589 2.24 -22.94 -46.27
CA LEU A 589 1.17 -22.62 -45.32
C LEU A 589 0.45 -21.38 -45.84
N ILE A 590 -0.88 -21.40 -45.90
CA ILE A 590 -1.69 -20.24 -46.22
C ILE A 590 -2.45 -19.86 -44.96
N GLN A 591 -2.28 -18.62 -44.51
CA GLN A 591 -3.02 -18.08 -43.36
C GLN A 591 -4.02 -17.04 -43.86
N ILE A 592 -5.29 -17.23 -43.53
CA ILE A 592 -6.39 -16.36 -43.94
C ILE A 592 -7.13 -15.94 -42.66
N PRO A 593 -7.17 -14.63 -42.32
CA PRO A 593 -7.93 -14.14 -41.20
C PRO A 593 -9.42 -14.40 -41.37
N ILE A 594 -10.05 -14.81 -40.27
CA ILE A 594 -11.51 -14.89 -40.16
C ILE A 594 -11.99 -13.56 -39.59
N MET A 595 -12.97 -12.97 -40.25
CA MET A 595 -13.61 -11.71 -39.86
C MET A 595 -14.67 -12.02 -38.79
N ILE A 596 -14.30 -11.83 -37.53
CA ILE A 596 -15.09 -12.20 -36.36
C ILE A 596 -16.45 -11.48 -36.34
N GLU A 597 -16.50 -10.24 -36.84
CA GLU A 597 -17.70 -9.42 -36.95
C GLU A 597 -18.78 -9.98 -37.88
N TYR A 598 -18.45 -10.98 -38.71
CA TYR A 598 -19.38 -11.64 -39.63
C TYR A 598 -19.80 -13.04 -39.16
N LEU A 599 -19.36 -13.48 -37.98
CA LEU A 599 -19.82 -14.74 -37.39
C LEU A 599 -21.24 -14.58 -36.83
N ASP A 600 -22.07 -15.61 -37.05
CA ASP A 600 -23.40 -15.68 -36.45
C ASP A 600 -23.27 -15.76 -34.92
N GLY A 601 -23.80 -14.79 -34.19
CA GLY A 601 -23.72 -14.77 -32.73
C GLY A 601 -22.51 -14.03 -32.15
N ASP A 602 -21.84 -13.18 -32.93
CA ASP A 602 -20.77 -12.27 -32.45
C ASP A 602 -21.16 -11.52 -31.16
N PRO A 603 -20.54 -11.84 -30.00
CA PRO A 603 -20.81 -11.19 -28.72
C PRO A 603 -20.29 -9.75 -28.68
N SER A 604 -19.40 -9.36 -29.59
CA SER A 604 -18.88 -7.98 -29.69
C SER A 604 -19.90 -6.99 -30.24
N GLY A 605 -21.05 -7.45 -30.74
CA GLY A 605 -22.10 -6.62 -31.31
C GLY A 605 -21.66 -5.83 -32.55
N GLY A 606 -20.72 -6.38 -33.33
CA GLY A 606 -20.12 -5.75 -34.50
C GLY A 606 -19.03 -4.72 -34.20
N SER A 607 -18.57 -4.62 -32.95
CA SER A 607 -17.46 -3.73 -32.57
C SER A 607 -16.09 -4.34 -32.85
N GLY A 608 -15.99 -5.67 -32.90
CA GLY A 608 -14.74 -6.40 -33.05
C GLY A 608 -13.88 -6.43 -31.78
N TYR A 609 -14.43 -6.02 -30.63
CA TYR A 609 -13.75 -6.01 -29.33
C TYR A 609 -14.66 -6.60 -28.24
N LEU A 610 -14.08 -7.39 -27.35
CA LEU A 610 -14.78 -7.98 -26.20
C LEU A 610 -14.37 -7.26 -24.91
N SER A 611 -15.31 -7.20 -23.97
CA SER A 611 -15.12 -6.61 -22.64
C SER A 611 -15.00 -7.66 -21.52
N ASP A 612 -15.07 -8.94 -21.86
CA ASP A 612 -14.95 -10.06 -20.93
C ASP A 612 -14.19 -11.22 -21.65
N PRO A 613 -13.15 -11.80 -21.03
CA PRO A 613 -12.47 -12.99 -21.56
C PRO A 613 -13.42 -14.16 -21.83
N GLU A 614 -14.48 -14.35 -21.03
CA GLU A 614 -15.40 -15.48 -21.18
C GLU A 614 -16.20 -15.41 -22.49
N ASP A 615 -16.39 -14.21 -23.06
CA ASP A 615 -17.06 -14.04 -24.37
C ASP A 615 -16.25 -14.69 -25.53
N LEU A 616 -14.98 -15.04 -25.29
CA LEU A 616 -14.18 -15.80 -26.26
C LEU A 616 -14.67 -17.23 -26.47
N ASP A 617 -15.36 -17.84 -25.50
CA ASP A 617 -15.91 -19.18 -25.66
C ASP A 617 -17.01 -19.23 -26.73
N ASP A 618 -17.83 -18.18 -26.80
CA ASP A 618 -18.88 -18.05 -27.83
C ASP A 618 -18.24 -17.91 -29.22
N ILE A 619 -17.16 -17.12 -29.32
CA ILE A 619 -16.37 -17.00 -30.56
C ILE A 619 -15.72 -18.33 -30.95
N GLY A 620 -15.12 -19.04 -30.00
CA GLY A 620 -14.51 -20.35 -30.21
C GLY A 620 -15.51 -21.37 -30.74
N ALA A 621 -16.74 -21.36 -30.20
CA ALA A 621 -17.82 -22.24 -30.65
C ALA A 621 -18.24 -21.99 -32.11
N GLU A 622 -18.35 -20.73 -32.53
CA GLU A 622 -18.69 -20.37 -33.91
C GLU A 622 -17.56 -20.70 -34.89
N ILE A 623 -16.31 -20.42 -34.50
CA ILE A 623 -15.15 -20.77 -35.32
C ILE A 623 -15.01 -22.28 -35.47
N ASN A 624 -15.28 -23.07 -34.43
CA ASN A 624 -15.21 -24.52 -34.50
C ASN A 624 -16.20 -25.08 -35.55
N LYS A 625 -17.36 -24.44 -35.76
CA LYS A 625 -18.29 -24.84 -36.85
C LYS A 625 -17.70 -24.63 -38.24
N ILE A 626 -16.79 -23.66 -38.40
CA ILE A 626 -16.07 -23.42 -39.66
C ILE A 626 -15.01 -24.50 -39.88
N ASP A 627 -14.30 -24.93 -38.83
CA ASP A 627 -13.33 -26.03 -38.91
C ASP A 627 -14.00 -27.38 -39.20
N ASP A 628 -15.18 -27.60 -38.61
CA ASP A 628 -16.01 -28.82 -38.74
C ASP A 628 -17.05 -28.76 -39.89
N LEU A 629 -16.95 -27.77 -40.78
CA LEU A 629 -17.99 -27.48 -41.75
C LEU A 629 -18.31 -28.70 -42.64
N GLU A 630 -19.60 -29.04 -42.75
CA GLU A 630 -20.12 -30.23 -43.45
C GLU A 630 -19.57 -31.60 -42.95
N ASN A 631 -18.98 -31.66 -41.75
CA ASN A 631 -18.17 -32.78 -41.25
C ASN A 631 -16.93 -33.09 -42.11
N ASP A 632 -16.45 -32.11 -42.88
CA ASP A 632 -15.24 -32.25 -43.71
C ASP A 632 -14.27 -31.10 -43.49
N HIS A 633 -13.30 -31.32 -42.59
CA HIS A 633 -12.17 -30.41 -42.36
C HIS A 633 -11.38 -30.08 -43.65
N HIS A 634 -11.52 -30.87 -44.71
CA HIS A 634 -10.77 -30.68 -45.94
C HIS A 634 -11.46 -29.81 -46.97
N ILE A 635 -12.66 -29.28 -46.72
CA ILE A 635 -13.44 -28.52 -47.72
C ILE A 635 -12.65 -27.36 -48.33
N PHE A 636 -12.02 -26.52 -47.49
CA PHE A 636 -11.22 -25.39 -47.96
C PHE A 636 -9.89 -25.83 -48.58
N SER A 637 -9.22 -26.84 -47.99
CA SER A 637 -8.00 -27.38 -48.60
C SER A 637 -8.24 -27.96 -50.00
N SER A 638 -9.38 -28.63 -50.20
CA SER A 638 -9.80 -29.21 -51.47
C SER A 638 -10.18 -28.15 -52.49
N PHE A 639 -10.79 -27.05 -52.05
CA PHE A 639 -11.05 -25.89 -52.89
C PHE A 639 -9.73 -25.30 -53.42
N PHE A 640 -8.77 -25.03 -52.54
CA PHE A 640 -7.46 -24.51 -52.93
C PHE A 640 -6.71 -25.48 -53.86
N GLU A 641 -6.75 -26.80 -53.61
CA GLU A 641 -6.18 -27.78 -54.54
C GLU A 641 -6.82 -27.71 -55.93
N ARG A 642 -8.14 -27.51 -56.02
CA ARG A 642 -8.84 -27.38 -57.30
C ARG A 642 -8.37 -26.15 -58.07
N VAL A 643 -8.23 -25.02 -57.39
CA VAL A 643 -7.68 -23.79 -57.95
C VAL A 643 -6.23 -24.00 -58.37
N PHE A 644 -5.38 -24.59 -57.53
CA PHE A 644 -3.99 -24.89 -57.91
C PHE A 644 -3.87 -25.83 -59.11
N ARG A 645 -4.78 -26.79 -59.25
CA ARG A 645 -4.84 -27.65 -60.44
C ARG A 645 -5.28 -26.86 -61.67
N ARG A 646 -6.30 -26.00 -61.56
CA ARG A 646 -6.77 -25.07 -62.60
C ARG A 646 -5.62 -24.19 -63.10
N GLU A 647 -4.95 -23.49 -62.20
CA GLU A 647 -3.80 -22.61 -62.50
C GLU A 647 -2.51 -23.35 -62.90
N GLY A 648 -2.52 -24.69 -62.91
CA GLY A 648 -1.39 -25.51 -63.37
C GLY A 648 -0.22 -25.59 -62.39
N LEU A 649 -0.45 -25.23 -61.13
CA LEU A 649 0.49 -25.34 -60.03
C LEU A 649 0.58 -26.79 -59.51
N MET A 650 -0.53 -27.54 -59.59
CA MET A 650 -0.63 -28.96 -59.22
C MET A 650 -1.05 -29.86 -60.39
N SER A 651 -0.79 -31.17 -60.26
CA SER A 651 -1.14 -32.17 -61.28
C SER A 651 -2.65 -32.45 -61.33
N GLY A 652 -3.21 -32.73 -62.52
CA GLY A 652 -4.60 -33.18 -62.69
C GLY A 652 -5.62 -32.14 -63.16
N GLY A 653 -5.24 -30.88 -63.40
CA GLY A 653 -6.16 -29.83 -63.86
C GLY A 653 -6.32 -29.64 -65.37
N GLY A 654 -5.80 -30.56 -66.20
CA GLY A 654 -5.85 -30.42 -67.66
C GLY A 654 -7.28 -30.34 -68.22
N PHE A 655 -8.22 -31.09 -67.64
CA PHE A 655 -9.64 -31.04 -68.00
C PHE A 655 -10.32 -29.76 -67.51
N LEU A 656 -9.98 -29.28 -66.31
CA LEU A 656 -10.53 -28.04 -65.73
C LEU A 656 -10.12 -26.79 -66.53
N ARG A 657 -8.85 -26.71 -66.94
CA ARG A 657 -8.37 -25.65 -67.84
C ARG A 657 -9.08 -25.70 -69.19
N TRP A 658 -9.22 -26.89 -69.75
CA TRP A 658 -9.89 -27.08 -71.02
C TRP A 658 -11.36 -26.64 -70.97
N ALA A 659 -12.08 -26.95 -69.89
CA ALA A 659 -13.45 -26.50 -69.67
C ALA A 659 -13.54 -24.96 -69.56
N GLN A 660 -12.62 -24.34 -68.82
CA GLN A 660 -12.59 -22.88 -68.66
C GLN A 660 -12.22 -22.13 -69.94
N GLU A 661 -11.29 -22.67 -70.75
CA GLU A 661 -10.94 -22.13 -72.08
C GLU A 661 -12.15 -22.14 -73.04
N ILE A 662 -13.04 -23.13 -72.89
CA ILE A 662 -14.30 -23.21 -73.65
C ILE A 662 -15.29 -22.15 -73.15
N GLU A 663 -15.50 -22.03 -71.83
CA GLU A 663 -16.42 -21.04 -71.24
C GLU A 663 -15.99 -19.58 -71.47
N SER A 664 -14.69 -19.29 -71.42
CA SER A 664 -14.15 -17.94 -71.64
C SER A 664 -14.11 -17.53 -73.12
N GLY A 665 -14.38 -18.47 -74.05
CA GLY A 665 -14.30 -18.24 -75.50
C GLY A 665 -12.87 -18.10 -76.03
N GLU A 666 -11.86 -18.46 -75.23
CA GLU A 666 -10.44 -18.42 -75.62
C GLU A 666 -10.02 -19.64 -76.45
N ALA A 667 -10.82 -20.71 -76.40
CA ALA A 667 -10.62 -21.90 -77.20
C ALA A 667 -11.01 -21.69 -78.68
N VAL A 668 -10.03 -21.73 -79.59
CA VAL A 668 -10.25 -21.71 -81.04
C VAL A 668 -9.95 -23.09 -81.64
N TYR A 669 -10.99 -23.84 -81.99
CA TYR A 669 -10.85 -25.14 -82.64
C TYR A 669 -11.12 -25.02 -84.15
N GLY A 670 -10.20 -25.56 -84.97
CA GLY A 670 -10.27 -25.39 -86.43
C GLY A 670 -11.35 -26.20 -87.15
N GLU A 671 -11.97 -27.18 -86.49
CA GLU A 671 -12.95 -28.12 -87.11
C GLU A 671 -14.19 -28.41 -86.25
N TRP A 672 -14.30 -27.86 -85.04
CA TRP A 672 -15.38 -28.15 -84.09
C TRP A 672 -15.85 -26.87 -83.41
N ASP A 673 -17.17 -26.68 -83.29
CA ASP A 673 -17.76 -25.71 -82.37
C ASP A 673 -18.01 -26.43 -81.03
N VAL A 674 -17.52 -25.85 -79.93
CA VAL A 674 -17.65 -26.42 -78.59
C VAL A 674 -18.24 -25.34 -77.68
N GLU A 675 -19.38 -25.62 -77.08
CA GLU A 675 -20.08 -24.76 -76.12
C GLU A 675 -20.20 -25.52 -74.78
N ALA A 676 -20.03 -24.81 -73.66
CA ALA A 676 -20.32 -25.35 -72.33
C ALA A 676 -21.82 -25.15 -72.03
N GLU A 677 -22.53 -26.22 -71.67
CA GLU A 677 -23.90 -26.15 -71.15
C GLU A 677 -23.88 -26.45 -69.65
N ASP A 678 -24.32 -25.47 -68.83
CA ASP A 678 -24.58 -25.67 -67.41
C ASP A 678 -25.84 -26.51 -67.23
N VAL A 679 -25.68 -27.81 -66.95
CA VAL A 679 -26.79 -28.66 -66.53
C VAL A 679 -26.79 -28.75 -65.01
N TYR A 680 -27.64 -27.95 -64.36
CA TYR A 680 -28.02 -28.16 -62.96
C TYR A 680 -28.80 -29.47 -62.84
N TYR A 681 -28.23 -30.46 -62.16
CA TYR A 681 -29.00 -31.57 -61.62
C TYR A 681 -29.57 -31.12 -60.28
N ASP A 682 -30.87 -30.82 -60.24
CA ASP A 682 -31.61 -30.78 -58.97
C ASP A 682 -31.55 -32.19 -58.35
N GLU A 683 -30.80 -32.35 -57.27
CA GLU A 683 -30.86 -33.54 -56.42
C GLU A 683 -32.18 -33.57 -55.65
N ASP A 684 -33.27 -33.85 -56.36
CA ASP A 684 -34.52 -34.34 -55.79
C ASP A 684 -35.11 -35.37 -56.76
N GLY A 685 -34.59 -36.61 -56.69
CA GLY A 685 -35.09 -37.69 -57.53
C GLY A 685 -34.34 -39.02 -57.41
N GLY A 686 -34.41 -39.68 -56.25
CA GLY A 686 -33.96 -41.06 -56.09
C GLY A 686 -34.00 -41.59 -54.65
#